data_AF-A0A0M4EE52-F1
#
_entry.id   AF-A0A0M4EE52-F1
#
_cell.length_a   1.000
_cell.length_b   1.000
_cell.length_c   1.000
_cell.angle_alpha   90.00
_cell.angle_beta   90.00
_cell.angle_gamma   90.00
#
_symmetry.space_group_name_H-M   'P 1'
#
loop_
_entity.id
_entity.type
_entity.pdbx_description
1 polymer ?
#
loop_
_entity_poly.entity_id
_entity_poly.type
_entity_poly.pdbx_seq_one_letter_code
_entity_poly.pdbx_strand_id
1 'polypeptide(L)'
;MSTQHLQYVSWRVGVALLLLPIAVSGFGMNLMKLPVEDKSQAACVLALLQKYFHSAQNLSGAVLCLSVTPQALDVQQALLRELNGQPAQPWSLLITTPSAKHADAWRMAEKPQCYFLVVDNLENEDFEEIFAQWRNMLNWNPLAQFVVYLSAVEETDEEMTDLMVEILLTFMNNKLLNINIIGQSEENGAYFVKSVFPYHVDNNCGKRVINVDTLDACYYETAVEAYEEQEEEQYDEELDVGNAIGAFNSDELMANSSAPTTTIEEYVRAKFKDKIPSDLSGCPIRAAFRGPWEPYIFPSSEQPTTDTAYYEQAEDAGEASNSSETNMEYDYAASYDNSADNADTKDGTDSDQTLSKQQLTGIDFQLLQTIAERLHVSINFKSQSSNVFHLFQQLMENEIDIIVGGIDEDPSISQFVSSSIPYHQDDLTWCVAKAKYKNNFFNFLASFHVNSWLLLLLFILSCSLAVLAAQHVSGVHLKNLQNYLAICLRMLGILLTQSLNISTSSLPRTMRLLFGLAFFTAFIFSNTYQSFLISTLTTPTRQAQISHLQQIYSNRMTIMVNSANVRHLNKQGEIFKYIREKFQMCYNFVHCLNDAADNEALAVAVSRQHAFYNARVPRNRLYCFDRRESLYVYQVIMLLPKQYHLLPSINSIIQHVIESGHLQKWARDLDLVRMIHERVERTAQEAAFRALTLAEFQGAFAFASGLLLLASSVCGLERLVYWLVISKRTRLRLLRCLHRRLAR
;
A
#
# COMPACT_ATOMS: atom_id res chain seq x y z
N MET A 1 -44.96 -42.16 -41.97
CA MET A 1 -45.60 -41.62 -43.19
C MET A 1 -44.47 -41.20 -44.12
N SER A 2 -43.91 -42.15 -44.85
CA SER A 2 -44.19 -42.47 -46.27
C SER A 2 -43.52 -41.47 -47.22
N THR A 3 -42.28 -41.79 -47.67
CA THR A 3 -41.90 -42.25 -49.04
C THR A 3 -41.73 -41.10 -50.04
N GLN A 4 -40.50 -40.71 -50.43
CA GLN A 4 -39.59 -41.32 -51.43
C GLN A 4 -40.13 -41.45 -52.88
N HIS A 5 -39.29 -40.89 -53.78
CA HIS A 5 -38.86 -41.39 -55.11
C HIS A 5 -39.45 -40.85 -56.43
N LEU A 6 -38.48 -40.37 -57.25
CA LEU A 6 -38.24 -40.56 -58.70
C LEU A 6 -39.20 -39.90 -59.72
N GLN A 7 -38.63 -39.22 -60.74
CA GLN A 7 -38.44 -39.78 -62.10
C GLN A 7 -37.83 -38.79 -63.14
N TYR A 8 -36.85 -39.31 -63.92
CA TYR A 8 -36.45 -39.09 -65.34
C TYR A 8 -35.98 -37.69 -65.82
N VAL A 9 -34.74 -37.46 -66.31
CA VAL A 9 -33.90 -38.02 -67.41
C VAL A 9 -34.14 -37.42 -68.81
N SER A 10 -33.14 -36.63 -69.23
CA SER A 10 -32.58 -36.32 -70.56
C SER A 10 -33.42 -35.61 -71.65
N TRP A 11 -32.89 -34.50 -72.18
CA TRP A 11 -32.45 -34.44 -73.60
C TRP A 11 -31.54 -33.24 -73.95
N ARG A 12 -30.49 -33.55 -74.74
CA ARG A 12 -29.74 -32.73 -75.74
C ARG A 12 -28.48 -31.95 -75.35
N VAL A 13 -27.37 -32.50 -75.88
CA VAL A 13 -26.08 -31.89 -76.25
C VAL A 13 -26.19 -31.23 -77.64
N GLY A 14 -25.48 -30.12 -77.88
CA GLY A 14 -25.00 -29.76 -79.23
C GLY A 14 -24.76 -28.26 -79.55
N VAL A 15 -23.50 -27.81 -79.42
CA VAL A 15 -22.72 -26.94 -80.35
C VAL A 15 -23.25 -25.50 -80.61
N ALA A 16 -22.68 -24.44 -80.03
CA ALA A 16 -21.45 -23.67 -80.40
C ALA A 16 -21.66 -22.53 -81.43
N LEU A 17 -20.85 -21.47 -81.19
CA LEU A 17 -20.39 -20.39 -82.08
C LEU A 17 -21.12 -19.03 -82.14
N LEU A 18 -20.27 -18.00 -82.07
CA LEU A 18 -20.39 -16.57 -82.43
C LEU A 18 -20.85 -15.60 -81.33
N LEU A 19 -19.90 -14.90 -80.68
CA LEU A 19 -19.44 -13.56 -81.10
C LEU A 19 -18.37 -13.01 -80.13
N LEU A 20 -17.19 -12.73 -80.70
CA LEU A 20 -16.12 -11.88 -80.16
C LEU A 20 -16.50 -10.39 -80.23
N PRO A 21 -15.83 -9.54 -79.44
CA PRO A 21 -15.19 -8.38 -80.04
C PRO A 21 -13.68 -8.35 -79.72
N ILE A 22 -12.90 -8.06 -80.77
CA ILE A 22 -11.47 -7.71 -80.71
C ILE A 22 -11.39 -6.18 -80.69
N ALA A 23 -10.59 -5.62 -79.80
CA ALA A 23 -9.96 -4.31 -80.02
C ALA A 23 -8.64 -4.19 -79.21
N VAL A 24 -7.55 -4.54 -79.91
CA VAL A 24 -6.23 -3.87 -79.94
C VAL A 24 -5.59 -3.47 -78.59
N SER A 25 -4.70 -4.33 -78.08
CA SER A 25 -3.60 -3.91 -77.21
C SER A 25 -2.48 -3.32 -78.07
N GLY A 26 -2.22 -2.04 -77.88
CA GLY A 26 -1.07 -1.35 -78.43
C GLY A 26 0.23 -1.88 -77.84
N PHE A 27 1.22 -2.07 -78.70
CA PHE A 27 2.63 -2.20 -78.33
C PHE A 27 3.07 -0.93 -77.60
N GLY A 28 3.26 -1.04 -76.28
CA GLY A 28 4.09 -0.14 -75.49
C GLY A 28 5.17 -0.98 -74.87
N MET A 29 6.41 -0.84 -75.33
CA MET A 29 7.58 -1.41 -74.67
C MET A 29 7.74 -0.67 -73.33
N ASN A 30 7.12 -1.17 -72.28
CA ASN A 30 7.66 -0.96 -70.94
C ASN A 30 8.71 -2.05 -70.75
N LEU A 31 9.98 -1.65 -70.78
CA LEU A 31 11.07 -2.42 -70.21
C LEU A 31 10.68 -2.77 -68.78
N MET A 32 10.11 -3.96 -68.57
CA MET A 32 10.17 -4.64 -67.29
C MET A 32 11.67 -4.81 -66.99
N LYS A 33 12.22 -3.93 -66.15
CA LYS A 33 13.25 -4.36 -65.22
C LYS A 33 12.61 -5.51 -64.44
N LEU A 34 13.06 -6.73 -64.70
CA LEU A 34 12.94 -7.81 -63.71
C LEU A 34 13.51 -7.23 -62.41
N PRO A 35 12.82 -7.28 -61.26
CA PRO A 35 13.46 -6.95 -60.00
C PRO A 35 14.58 -7.98 -59.85
N VAL A 36 15.82 -7.51 -59.94
CA VAL A 36 16.98 -8.28 -59.50
C VAL A 36 16.69 -8.58 -58.04
N GLU A 37 16.64 -9.85 -57.66
CA GLU A 37 16.56 -10.23 -56.25
C GLU A 37 17.84 -9.67 -55.58
N ASP A 38 17.73 -8.52 -54.92
CA ASP A 38 18.83 -7.92 -54.17
C ASP A 38 19.10 -8.78 -52.94
N LYS A 39 19.94 -9.80 -53.15
CA LYS A 39 20.39 -10.72 -52.08
C LYS A 39 21.04 -9.97 -50.91
N SER A 40 21.59 -8.78 -51.18
CA SER A 40 22.12 -7.84 -50.17
C SER A 40 21.04 -7.37 -49.20
N GLN A 41 19.85 -7.03 -49.68
CA GLN A 41 18.71 -6.57 -48.88
C GLN A 41 18.31 -7.60 -47.83
N ALA A 42 18.04 -8.83 -48.29
CA ALA A 42 17.57 -9.87 -47.40
C ALA A 42 18.65 -10.32 -46.40
N ALA A 43 19.91 -10.40 -46.83
CA ALA A 43 21.03 -10.78 -45.97
C ALA A 43 21.31 -9.73 -44.88
N CYS A 44 21.35 -8.44 -45.22
CA CYS A 44 21.63 -7.38 -44.26
C CYS A 44 20.49 -7.15 -43.26
N VAL A 45 19.24 -7.11 -43.74
CA VAL A 45 18.07 -6.98 -42.85
C VAL A 45 18.02 -8.15 -41.87
N LEU A 46 18.25 -9.38 -42.33
CA LEU A 46 18.26 -10.56 -41.47
C LEU A 46 19.34 -10.50 -40.39
N ALA A 47 20.56 -10.10 -40.76
CA ALA A 47 21.67 -9.97 -39.83
C ALA A 47 21.40 -8.88 -38.76
N LEU A 48 20.81 -7.75 -39.16
CA LEU A 48 20.38 -6.68 -38.25
C LEU A 48 19.25 -7.13 -37.32
N LEU A 49 18.25 -7.86 -37.82
CA LEU A 49 17.17 -8.41 -36.99
C LEU A 49 17.72 -9.40 -35.95
N GLN A 50 18.71 -10.23 -36.30
CA GLN A 50 19.37 -11.14 -35.35
C GLN A 50 20.11 -10.39 -34.23
N LYS A 51 20.72 -9.24 -34.55
CA LYS A 51 21.38 -8.37 -33.57
C LYS A 51 20.37 -7.73 -32.61
N TYR A 52 19.30 -7.15 -33.14
CA TYR A 52 18.33 -6.42 -32.33
C TYR A 52 17.40 -7.33 -31.54
N PHE A 53 16.98 -8.45 -32.10
CA PHE A 53 16.04 -9.37 -31.46
C PHE A 53 16.75 -10.48 -30.66
N HIS A 54 17.78 -10.10 -29.92
CA HIS A 54 18.51 -11.00 -29.03
C HIS A 54 17.71 -11.21 -27.74
N SER A 55 17.04 -12.36 -27.59
CA SER A 55 16.41 -12.70 -26.32
C SER A 55 17.52 -12.96 -25.30
N ALA A 56 17.75 -12.02 -24.37
CA ALA A 56 18.72 -12.17 -23.27
C ALA A 56 18.42 -13.37 -22.35
N GLN A 57 17.34 -14.11 -22.60
CA GLN A 57 17.01 -15.36 -21.95
C GLN A 57 16.63 -16.37 -23.05
N ASN A 58 17.33 -17.50 -23.10
CA ASN A 58 17.01 -18.67 -23.94
C ASN A 58 15.66 -19.35 -23.57
N LEU A 59 14.72 -18.59 -23.01
CA LEU A 59 13.35 -19.03 -22.81
C LEU A 59 12.63 -18.78 -24.12
N SER A 60 12.52 -19.85 -24.91
CA SER A 60 11.64 -20.02 -26.07
C SER A 60 10.38 -19.15 -25.98
N GLY A 61 10.20 -18.18 -26.88
CA GLY A 61 8.97 -17.38 -26.89
C GLY A 61 9.01 -15.98 -27.50
N ALA A 62 10.12 -15.53 -28.09
CA ALA A 62 10.14 -14.24 -28.78
C ALA A 62 9.22 -14.27 -30.00
N VAL A 63 8.01 -13.70 -29.86
CA VAL A 63 7.09 -13.52 -30.98
C VAL A 63 7.51 -12.28 -31.75
N LEU A 64 7.87 -12.47 -33.03
CA LEU A 64 8.11 -11.42 -33.99
C LEU A 64 6.78 -11.11 -34.71
N CYS A 65 6.20 -9.95 -34.46
CA CYS A 65 5.03 -9.49 -35.19
C CYS A 65 5.49 -8.73 -36.44
N LEU A 66 5.30 -9.33 -37.62
CA LEU A 66 5.58 -8.72 -38.92
C LEU A 66 4.31 -8.03 -39.42
N SER A 67 4.32 -6.71 -39.51
CA SER A 67 3.26 -5.94 -40.19
C SER A 67 3.77 -5.45 -41.54
N VAL A 68 2.99 -5.65 -42.60
CA VAL A 68 3.38 -5.32 -43.97
C VAL A 68 2.32 -4.44 -44.62
N THR A 69 2.79 -3.34 -45.20
CA THR A 69 1.98 -2.46 -46.06
C THR A 69 1.71 -3.18 -47.40
N PRO A 70 0.50 -3.06 -47.97
CA PRO A 70 0.09 -3.86 -49.13
C PRO A 70 0.94 -3.66 -50.41
N GLN A 71 1.78 -2.62 -50.46
CA GLN A 71 2.64 -2.29 -51.60
C GLN A 71 4.00 -2.99 -51.55
N ALA A 72 4.47 -3.45 -50.38
CA ALA A 72 5.79 -4.09 -50.18
C ALA A 72 5.76 -5.64 -50.16
N LEU A 73 4.81 -6.27 -50.86
CA LEU A 73 4.59 -7.72 -50.82
C LEU A 73 5.79 -8.53 -51.32
N ASP A 74 6.55 -7.99 -52.28
CA ASP A 74 7.68 -8.68 -52.90
C ASP A 74 8.88 -8.77 -51.94
N VAL A 75 9.17 -7.67 -51.23
CA VAL A 75 10.19 -7.61 -50.16
C VAL A 75 9.84 -8.57 -49.01
N GLN A 76 8.57 -8.63 -48.63
CA GLN A 76 8.09 -9.57 -47.63
C GLN A 76 8.35 -11.02 -48.04
N GLN A 77 8.06 -11.39 -49.29
CA GLN A 77 8.27 -12.76 -49.76
C GLN A 77 9.76 -13.13 -49.79
N ALA A 78 10.63 -12.21 -50.19
CA ALA A 78 12.08 -12.42 -50.17
C ALA A 78 12.58 -12.65 -48.73
N LEU A 79 12.20 -11.78 -47.78
CA LEU A 79 12.58 -11.90 -46.37
C LEU A 79 12.05 -13.19 -45.73
N LEU A 80 10.80 -13.57 -46.00
CA LEU A 80 10.20 -14.81 -45.46
C LEU A 80 10.84 -16.07 -46.03
N ARG A 81 11.29 -16.06 -47.28
CA ARG A 81 12.04 -17.19 -47.87
C ARG A 81 13.40 -17.36 -47.17
N GLU A 82 14.12 -16.27 -46.95
CA GLU A 82 15.41 -16.30 -46.24
C GLU A 82 15.26 -16.66 -44.75
N LEU A 83 14.24 -16.12 -44.06
CA LEU A 83 13.93 -16.48 -42.68
C LEU A 83 13.64 -17.98 -42.52
N ASN A 84 12.89 -18.57 -43.46
CA ASN A 84 12.61 -20.02 -43.47
C ASN A 84 13.80 -20.88 -43.88
N GLY A 85 14.77 -20.32 -44.62
CA GLY A 85 15.97 -21.01 -45.09
C GLY A 85 17.00 -21.27 -43.97
N GLN A 86 16.92 -20.55 -42.85
CA GLN A 86 17.88 -20.69 -41.75
C GLN A 86 17.40 -21.69 -40.68
N PRO A 87 18.15 -22.77 -40.41
CA PRO A 87 17.70 -23.88 -39.56
C PRO A 87 17.70 -23.61 -38.04
N ALA A 88 18.01 -22.39 -37.57
CA ALA A 88 18.30 -22.12 -36.16
C ALA A 88 17.71 -20.80 -35.60
N GLN A 89 16.52 -20.38 -36.05
CA GLN A 89 15.88 -19.17 -35.47
C GLN A 89 15.08 -19.49 -34.20
N PRO A 90 15.25 -18.71 -33.11
CA PRO A 90 14.53 -18.90 -31.85
C PRO A 90 13.15 -18.22 -31.80
N TRP A 91 12.71 -17.55 -32.87
CA TRP A 91 11.53 -16.68 -32.89
C TRP A 91 10.27 -17.42 -33.38
N SER A 92 9.13 -17.09 -32.79
CA SER A 92 7.80 -17.42 -33.35
C SER A 92 7.33 -16.27 -34.21
N LEU A 93 6.98 -16.50 -35.47
CA LEU A 93 6.63 -15.43 -36.40
C LEU A 93 5.10 -15.28 -36.54
N LEU A 94 4.59 -14.08 -36.28
CA LEU A 94 3.20 -13.70 -36.48
C LEU A 94 3.13 -12.68 -37.60
N ILE A 95 2.50 -13.03 -38.71
CA ILE A 95 2.29 -12.09 -39.83
C ILE A 95 0.92 -11.43 -39.65
N THR A 96 0.92 -10.11 -39.56
CA THR A 96 -0.27 -9.27 -39.51
C THR A 96 -0.34 -8.41 -40.76
N THR A 97 -1.53 -8.26 -41.31
CA THR A 97 -1.81 -7.28 -42.36
C THR A 97 -2.87 -6.30 -41.84
N PRO A 98 -2.72 -4.99 -42.07
CA PRO A 98 -3.61 -3.97 -41.50
C PRO A 98 -5.08 -4.17 -41.88
N SER A 99 -5.36 -4.62 -43.11
CA SER A 99 -6.72 -4.83 -43.63
C SER A 99 -7.46 -6.08 -43.10
N ALA A 100 -6.78 -6.98 -42.38
CA ALA A 100 -7.40 -8.24 -41.95
C ALA A 100 -8.20 -8.08 -40.64
N LYS A 101 -9.54 -8.22 -40.71
CA LYS A 101 -10.50 -8.18 -39.57
C LYS A 101 -10.40 -9.36 -38.59
N HIS A 102 -9.20 -9.84 -38.28
CA HIS A 102 -8.97 -11.05 -37.47
C HIS A 102 -8.18 -10.80 -36.18
N ALA A 103 -8.16 -9.56 -35.69
CA ALA A 103 -7.47 -9.18 -34.45
C ALA A 103 -7.91 -10.03 -33.22
N ASP A 104 -9.16 -10.51 -33.20
CA ASP A 104 -9.72 -11.26 -32.06
C ASP A 104 -9.33 -12.76 -32.02
N ALA A 105 -8.71 -13.29 -33.07
CA ALA A 105 -8.50 -14.75 -33.21
C ALA A 105 -7.17 -15.27 -32.62
N TRP A 106 -6.20 -14.41 -32.36
CA TRP A 106 -4.83 -14.83 -32.00
C TRP A 106 -4.57 -14.72 -30.50
N ARG A 107 -4.77 -15.82 -29.76
CA ARG A 107 -4.31 -15.94 -28.37
C ARG A 107 -2.86 -16.40 -28.35
N MET A 108 -1.92 -15.47 -28.25
CA MET A 108 -0.52 -15.83 -27.99
C MET A 108 -0.34 -16.18 -26.50
N ALA A 109 0.49 -17.18 -26.20
CA ALA A 109 0.81 -17.55 -24.82
C ALA A 109 1.67 -16.49 -24.12
N GLU A 110 2.47 -15.75 -24.89
CA GLU A 110 3.35 -14.70 -24.41
C GLU A 110 3.10 -13.38 -25.15
N LYS A 111 3.60 -12.27 -24.57
CA LYS A 111 3.54 -10.95 -25.21
C LYS A 111 4.66 -10.82 -26.25
N PRO A 112 4.42 -10.17 -27.40
CA PRO A 112 5.48 -9.92 -28.37
C PRO A 112 6.60 -9.09 -27.72
N GLN A 113 7.83 -9.56 -27.85
CA GLN A 113 9.01 -8.82 -27.39
C GLN A 113 9.54 -7.88 -28.49
N CYS A 114 9.18 -8.16 -29.75
CA CYS A 114 9.71 -7.53 -30.94
C CYS A 114 8.60 -7.30 -31.97
N TYR A 115 8.55 -6.12 -32.57
CA TYR A 115 7.69 -5.78 -33.69
C TYR A 115 8.58 -5.39 -34.86
N PHE A 116 8.31 -5.94 -36.04
CA PHE A 116 8.99 -5.60 -37.27
C PHE A 116 7.98 -5.10 -38.30
N LEU A 117 8.22 -3.91 -38.83
CA LEU A 117 7.31 -3.22 -39.74
C LEU A 117 8.04 -2.93 -41.04
N VAL A 118 7.43 -3.29 -42.17
CA VAL A 118 7.93 -2.95 -43.51
C VAL A 118 7.06 -1.83 -44.09
N VAL A 119 7.69 -0.67 -44.34
CA VAL A 119 7.03 0.56 -44.82
C VAL A 119 7.59 0.92 -46.19
N ASP A 120 6.71 1.22 -47.12
CA ASP A 120 7.05 1.67 -48.48
C ASP A 120 6.71 3.17 -48.67
N ASN A 121 5.55 3.60 -48.18
CA ASN A 121 5.11 4.99 -48.20
C ASN A 121 4.74 5.49 -46.78
N LEU A 122 4.96 6.78 -46.52
CA LEU A 122 4.81 7.44 -45.22
C LEU A 122 3.39 7.92 -44.89
N GLU A 123 2.36 7.46 -45.61
CA GLU A 123 1.01 8.00 -45.40
C GLU A 123 0.57 7.80 -43.93
N ASN A 124 0.30 8.91 -43.24
CA ASN A 124 -0.03 8.90 -41.81
C ASN A 124 -1.23 7.99 -41.48
N GLU A 125 -2.15 7.82 -42.42
CA GLU A 125 -3.32 6.94 -42.28
C GLU A 125 -2.92 5.46 -42.10
N ASP A 126 -1.83 5.00 -42.73
CA ASP A 126 -1.35 3.61 -42.65
C ASP A 126 -0.79 3.30 -41.25
N PHE A 127 -0.02 4.23 -40.67
CA PHE A 127 0.53 4.06 -39.32
C PHE A 127 -0.56 4.08 -38.24
N GLU A 128 -1.57 4.94 -38.37
CA GLU A 128 -2.68 5.01 -37.43
C GLU A 128 -3.48 3.69 -37.40
N GLU A 129 -3.75 3.08 -38.56
CA GLU A 129 -4.43 1.79 -38.64
C GLU A 129 -3.60 0.67 -37.96
N ILE A 130 -2.28 0.64 -38.21
CA ILE A 130 -1.38 -0.34 -37.60
C ILE A 130 -1.33 -0.17 -36.08
N PHE A 131 -1.18 1.05 -35.57
CA PHE A 131 -1.16 1.30 -34.14
C PHE A 131 -2.51 0.98 -33.49
N ALA A 132 -3.63 1.27 -34.15
CA ALA A 132 -4.96 0.90 -33.67
C ALA A 132 -5.11 -0.62 -33.60
N GLN A 133 -4.68 -1.35 -34.63
CA GLN A 133 -4.66 -2.81 -34.65
C GLN A 133 -3.84 -3.37 -33.49
N TRP A 134 -2.63 -2.86 -33.28
CA TRP A 134 -1.76 -3.32 -32.20
C TRP A 134 -2.33 -3.04 -30.81
N ARG A 135 -2.91 -1.85 -30.59
CA ARG A 135 -3.57 -1.49 -29.32
C ARG A 135 -4.77 -2.39 -29.00
N ASN A 136 -5.45 -2.89 -30.03
CA ASN A 136 -6.58 -3.80 -29.90
C ASN A 136 -6.14 -5.26 -29.65
N MET A 137 -4.86 -5.61 -29.85
CA MET A 137 -4.37 -6.96 -29.54
C MET A 137 -4.34 -7.21 -28.04
N LEU A 138 -4.82 -8.37 -27.61
CA LEU A 138 -4.85 -8.77 -26.19
C LEU A 138 -3.46 -8.73 -25.52
N ASN A 139 -2.41 -9.01 -26.29
CA ASN A 139 -1.03 -9.10 -25.82
C ASN A 139 -0.16 -7.89 -26.20
N TRP A 140 -0.76 -6.73 -26.49
CA TRP A 140 -0.05 -5.50 -26.82
C TRP A 140 1.10 -5.19 -25.83
N ASN A 141 2.27 -4.88 -26.39
CA ASN A 141 3.49 -4.56 -25.64
C ASN A 141 4.20 -3.32 -26.21
N PRO A 142 3.85 -2.10 -25.80
CA PRO A 142 4.50 -0.84 -26.18
C PRO A 142 5.95 -0.70 -25.71
N LEU A 143 6.42 -1.54 -24.78
CA LEU A 143 7.82 -1.56 -24.32
C LEU A 143 8.70 -2.54 -25.13
N ALA A 144 8.11 -3.25 -26.09
CA ALA A 144 8.83 -4.09 -27.03
C ALA A 144 9.81 -3.29 -27.89
N GLN A 145 10.71 -3.98 -28.56
CA GLN A 145 11.57 -3.36 -29.56
C GLN A 145 10.86 -3.29 -30.90
N PHE A 146 10.77 -2.09 -31.47
CA PHE A 146 10.22 -1.84 -32.80
C PHE A 146 11.38 -1.66 -33.78
N VAL A 147 11.38 -2.45 -34.85
CA VAL A 147 12.29 -2.28 -35.98
C VAL A 147 11.46 -1.97 -37.20
N VAL A 148 11.73 -0.84 -37.85
CA VAL A 148 11.03 -0.40 -39.06
C VAL A 148 12.02 -0.52 -40.22
N TYR A 149 11.64 -1.20 -41.29
CA TYR A 149 12.40 -1.27 -42.52
C TYR A 149 11.72 -0.42 -43.59
N LEU A 150 12.49 0.48 -44.20
CA LEU A 150 12.05 1.33 -45.29
C LEU A 150 12.44 0.70 -46.61
N SER A 151 11.43 0.46 -47.46
CA SER A 151 11.62 -0.06 -48.82
C SER A 151 11.96 1.04 -49.83
N ALA A 152 11.68 2.30 -49.50
CA ALA A 152 12.10 3.46 -50.29
C ALA A 152 13.62 3.63 -50.21
N VAL A 153 14.22 3.97 -51.36
CA VAL A 153 15.64 4.30 -51.50
C VAL A 153 15.70 5.73 -52.01
N GLU A 154 16.38 6.61 -51.27
CA GLU A 154 16.58 8.01 -51.68
C GLU A 154 18.01 8.22 -52.21
N GLU A 155 18.20 9.28 -53.00
CA GLU A 155 19.47 9.60 -53.65
C GLU A 155 20.55 10.02 -52.64
N THR A 156 20.15 10.68 -51.55
CA THR A 156 21.07 11.23 -50.54
C THR A 156 20.80 10.73 -49.13
N ASP A 157 21.85 10.68 -48.31
CA ASP A 157 21.76 10.32 -46.90
C ASP A 157 20.92 11.32 -46.07
N GLU A 158 20.91 12.60 -46.46
CA GLU A 158 20.14 13.65 -45.79
C GLU A 158 18.63 13.43 -45.98
N GLU A 159 18.19 13.18 -47.22
CA GLU A 159 16.78 12.90 -47.55
C GLU A 159 16.28 11.65 -46.83
N MET A 160 17.07 10.58 -46.81
CA MET A 160 16.75 9.38 -46.02
C MET A 160 16.61 9.69 -44.53
N THR A 161 17.46 10.57 -43.99
CA THR A 161 17.43 10.92 -42.56
C THR A 161 16.18 11.70 -42.22
N ASP A 162 15.77 12.65 -43.07
CA ASP A 162 14.54 13.42 -42.88
C ASP A 162 13.31 12.51 -42.85
N LEU A 163 13.27 11.53 -43.75
CA LEU A 163 12.22 10.51 -43.80
C LEU A 163 12.19 9.66 -42.51
N MET A 164 13.35 9.23 -42.01
CA MET A 164 13.46 8.51 -40.75
C MET A 164 13.03 9.36 -39.55
N VAL A 165 13.34 10.66 -39.53
CA VAL A 165 12.93 11.59 -38.47
C VAL A 165 11.40 11.69 -38.39
N GLU A 166 10.71 11.77 -39.52
CA GLU A 166 9.24 11.80 -39.57
C GLU A 166 8.62 10.55 -38.94
N ILE A 167 9.13 9.36 -39.27
CA ILE A 167 8.66 8.11 -38.67
C ILE A 167 8.94 8.08 -37.16
N LEU A 168 10.15 8.47 -36.74
CA LEU A 168 10.52 8.51 -35.32
C LEU A 168 9.60 9.46 -34.54
N LEU A 169 9.24 10.62 -35.11
CA LEU A 169 8.26 11.54 -34.52
C LEU A 169 6.89 10.88 -34.38
N THR A 170 6.40 10.21 -35.42
CA THR A 170 5.11 9.51 -35.41
C THR A 170 5.04 8.43 -34.32
N PHE A 171 6.10 7.63 -34.15
CA PHE A 171 6.15 6.65 -33.07
C PHE A 171 6.25 7.28 -31.67
N MET A 172 7.06 8.33 -31.49
CA MET A 172 7.20 9.01 -30.20
C MET A 172 5.93 9.75 -29.77
N ASN A 173 5.19 10.34 -30.72
CA ASN A 173 3.87 10.92 -30.47
C ASN A 173 2.90 9.86 -29.90
N ASN A 174 3.05 8.61 -30.32
CA ASN A 174 2.31 7.45 -29.83
C ASN A 174 2.93 6.77 -28.59
N LYS A 175 3.93 7.40 -27.95
CA LYS A 175 4.64 6.92 -26.74
C LYS A 175 5.40 5.62 -26.92
N LEU A 176 5.77 5.30 -28.15
CA LEU A 176 6.69 4.23 -28.48
C LEU A 176 8.09 4.87 -28.52
N LEU A 177 9.01 4.38 -27.69
CA LEU A 177 10.34 4.98 -27.53
C LEU A 177 11.48 4.03 -27.96
N ASN A 178 11.21 2.73 -28.07
CA ASN A 178 12.21 1.74 -28.43
C ASN A 178 12.17 1.41 -29.93
N ILE A 179 12.48 2.38 -30.79
CA ILE A 179 12.42 2.23 -32.26
C ILE A 179 13.79 2.27 -32.88
N ASN A 180 14.05 1.37 -33.83
CA ASN A 180 15.21 1.39 -34.74
C ASN A 180 14.67 1.40 -36.17
N ILE A 181 15.20 2.26 -37.05
CA ILE A 181 14.78 2.32 -38.45
C ILE A 181 15.95 1.92 -39.33
N ILE A 182 15.69 0.98 -40.24
CA ILE A 182 16.62 0.49 -41.25
C ILE A 182 16.23 1.16 -42.58
N GLY A 183 17.21 1.74 -43.26
CA GLY A 183 17.04 2.29 -44.60
C GLY A 183 18.32 2.20 -45.42
N GLN A 184 18.23 2.61 -46.67
CA GLN A 184 19.30 2.55 -47.65
C GLN A 184 19.32 3.86 -48.46
N SER A 185 20.51 4.31 -48.82
CA SER A 185 20.76 5.48 -49.66
C SER A 185 21.59 5.04 -50.87
N GLU A 186 21.35 5.63 -52.03
CA GLU A 186 22.12 5.34 -53.24
C GLU A 186 23.60 5.77 -53.11
N GLU A 187 23.89 6.77 -52.28
CA GLU A 187 25.25 7.32 -52.08
C GLU A 187 26.22 6.31 -51.45
N ASN A 188 25.75 5.56 -50.45
CA ASN A 188 26.61 4.72 -49.62
C ASN A 188 26.43 3.21 -49.87
N GLY A 189 25.38 2.79 -50.59
CA GLY A 189 25.10 1.38 -50.92
C GLY A 189 24.81 0.46 -49.72
N ALA A 190 25.10 0.91 -48.49
CA ALA A 190 24.97 0.18 -47.24
C ALA A 190 23.58 0.36 -46.59
N TYR A 191 23.19 -0.63 -45.79
CA TYR A 191 21.98 -0.55 -44.98
C TYR A 191 22.31 0.03 -43.61
N PHE A 192 21.88 1.26 -43.35
CA PHE A 192 22.11 1.93 -42.08
C PHE A 192 20.90 1.80 -41.16
N VAL A 193 21.19 1.73 -39.87
CA VAL A 193 20.19 1.73 -38.81
C VAL A 193 20.33 3.00 -38.01
N LYS A 194 19.27 3.79 -37.97
CA LYS A 194 19.21 5.03 -37.20
C LYS A 194 18.16 4.93 -36.09
N SER A 195 18.38 5.66 -35.00
CA SER A 195 17.45 5.74 -33.89
C SER A 195 17.51 7.09 -33.19
N VAL A 196 16.46 7.38 -32.42
CA VAL A 196 16.37 8.57 -31.59
C VAL A 196 16.72 8.25 -30.13
N PHE A 197 17.42 9.18 -29.49
CA PHE A 197 17.62 9.21 -28.05
C PHE A 197 16.62 10.21 -27.43
N PRO A 198 15.49 9.73 -26.86
CA PRO A 198 14.37 10.59 -26.48
C PRO A 198 14.68 11.55 -25.32
N TYR A 199 15.67 11.24 -24.49
CA TYR A 199 16.11 12.07 -23.38
C TYR A 199 17.44 12.72 -23.74
N HIS A 200 17.41 14.01 -24.07
CA HIS A 200 18.59 14.84 -24.30
C HIS A 200 18.72 15.86 -23.17
N VAL A 201 19.96 16.31 -22.91
CA VAL A 201 20.27 17.32 -21.89
C VAL A 201 19.49 18.63 -22.11
N ASP A 202 19.11 18.92 -23.35
CA ASP A 202 18.32 20.10 -23.74
C ASP A 202 16.81 20.00 -23.40
N ASN A 203 16.42 19.26 -22.36
CA ASN A 203 15.03 19.16 -21.87
C ASN A 203 14.04 18.59 -22.92
N ASN A 204 14.49 17.60 -23.69
CA ASN A 204 13.68 16.99 -24.75
C ASN A 204 12.60 16.03 -24.21
N CYS A 205 12.90 15.30 -23.13
CA CYS A 205 11.99 14.46 -22.34
C CYS A 205 11.00 13.60 -23.15
N GLY A 206 11.43 13.08 -24.30
CA GLY A 206 10.61 12.29 -25.21
C GLY A 206 9.47 13.05 -25.89
N LYS A 207 9.64 14.37 -26.12
CA LYS A 207 8.64 15.22 -26.80
C LYS A 207 8.99 15.58 -28.24
N ARG A 208 10.27 15.60 -28.61
CA ARG A 208 10.75 15.93 -29.97
C ARG A 208 11.86 14.98 -30.39
N VAL A 209 12.12 14.87 -31.69
CA VAL A 209 13.39 14.32 -32.20
C VAL A 209 14.35 15.50 -32.28
N ILE A 210 15.46 15.47 -31.53
CA ILE A 210 16.49 16.53 -31.59
C ILE A 210 17.70 16.04 -32.38
N ASN A 211 18.12 14.81 -32.15
CA ASN A 211 19.23 14.20 -32.87
C ASN A 211 18.87 12.75 -33.21
N VAL A 212 19.30 12.31 -34.38
CA VAL A 212 19.16 10.94 -34.88
C VAL A 212 20.56 10.42 -35.13
N ASP A 213 20.92 9.39 -34.39
CA ASP A 213 22.26 8.81 -34.49
C ASP A 213 22.22 7.52 -35.29
N THR A 214 23.27 7.30 -36.09
CA THR A 214 23.56 6.02 -36.73
C THR A 214 24.05 5.04 -35.66
N LEU A 215 23.35 3.91 -35.57
CA LEU A 215 23.66 2.84 -34.64
C LEU A 215 24.56 1.80 -35.28
N ASP A 216 24.15 1.32 -36.45
CA ASP A 216 24.79 0.22 -37.18
C ASP A 216 24.76 0.49 -38.69
N ALA A 217 25.76 0.01 -39.42
CA ALA A 217 25.74 -0.09 -40.87
C ALA A 217 26.03 -1.54 -41.29
N CYS A 218 25.31 -2.03 -42.29
CA CYS A 218 25.52 -3.37 -42.85
C CYS A 218 25.95 -3.27 -44.31
N TYR A 219 27.06 -3.95 -44.62
CA TYR A 219 27.61 -4.08 -45.96
C TYR A 219 27.46 -5.53 -46.43
N TYR A 220 27.20 -5.68 -47.72
CA TYR A 220 27.09 -6.98 -48.37
C TYR A 220 28.12 -7.03 -49.49
N GLU A 221 29.24 -7.70 -49.24
CA GLU A 221 30.29 -7.88 -50.23
C GLU A 221 29.95 -9.10 -51.10
N THR A 222 29.88 -8.88 -52.41
CA THR A 222 29.83 -10.00 -53.35
C THR A 222 31.23 -10.60 -53.49
N ALA A 223 31.31 -11.90 -53.76
CA ALA A 223 32.59 -12.60 -53.96
C ALA A 223 33.42 -12.09 -55.17
N VAL A 224 33.01 -11.01 -55.86
CA VAL A 224 33.76 -10.38 -56.95
C VAL A 224 34.46 -9.12 -56.45
N GLU A 225 33.80 -8.32 -55.62
CA GLU A 225 34.35 -7.08 -55.02
C GLU A 225 35.45 -7.38 -54.00
N ALA A 226 35.33 -8.48 -53.25
CA ALA A 226 36.36 -8.93 -52.31
C ALA A 226 37.69 -9.35 -52.97
N TYR A 227 37.70 -9.62 -54.29
CA TYR A 227 38.94 -9.87 -55.04
C TYR A 227 39.54 -8.56 -55.59
N GLU A 228 38.74 -7.54 -55.88
CA GLU A 228 39.22 -6.24 -56.39
C GLU A 228 39.89 -5.42 -55.26
N GLU A 229 39.34 -5.42 -54.05
CA GLU A 229 39.99 -4.78 -52.89
C GLU A 229 41.29 -5.48 -52.48
N GLN A 230 41.36 -6.82 -52.62
CA GLN A 230 42.60 -7.57 -52.38
C GLN A 230 43.68 -7.31 -53.44
N GLU A 231 43.29 -7.01 -54.69
CA GLU A 231 44.25 -6.57 -55.71
C GLU A 231 44.76 -5.15 -55.44
N GLU A 232 43.90 -4.21 -55.00
CA GLU A 232 44.33 -2.84 -54.67
C GLU A 232 45.25 -2.76 -53.44
N GLU A 233 44.99 -3.54 -52.38
CA GLU A 233 45.90 -3.63 -51.22
C GLU A 233 47.26 -4.26 -51.58
N GLN A 234 47.33 -5.09 -52.63
CA GLN A 234 48.57 -5.75 -53.06
C GLN A 234 49.47 -4.85 -53.94
N TYR A 235 48.95 -3.78 -54.54
CA TYR A 235 49.75 -2.85 -55.36
C TYR A 235 50.55 -1.83 -54.53
N ASP A 236 50.27 -1.65 -53.24
CA ASP A 236 50.95 -0.67 -52.38
C ASP A 236 52.20 -1.24 -51.64
N GLU A 237 52.53 -2.52 -51.79
CA GLU A 237 53.60 -3.18 -51.02
C GLU A 237 54.78 -3.82 -51.80
N GLU A 238 55.04 -3.43 -53.06
CA GLU A 238 56.25 -3.90 -53.79
C GLU A 238 57.21 -2.78 -54.22
N LEU A 239 58.11 -2.40 -53.31
CA LEU A 239 59.37 -1.72 -53.63
C LEU A 239 60.50 -2.17 -52.67
N ASP A 240 60.91 -3.43 -52.72
CA ASP A 240 62.34 -3.77 -52.57
C ASP A 240 62.70 -5.15 -53.15
N VAL A 241 63.87 -5.22 -53.78
CA VAL A 241 64.35 -6.30 -54.64
C VAL A 241 65.12 -7.36 -53.83
N GLY A 242 64.83 -8.65 -54.03
CA GLY A 242 65.59 -9.69 -53.33
C GLY A 242 65.37 -11.18 -53.63
N ASN A 243 65.21 -11.59 -54.89
CA ASN A 243 65.71 -12.85 -55.49
C ASN A 243 65.55 -14.21 -54.73
N ALA A 244 64.62 -15.07 -55.15
CA ALA A 244 64.84 -16.53 -55.23
C ALA A 244 63.77 -17.23 -56.10
N ILE A 245 64.25 -17.95 -57.11
CA ILE A 245 63.49 -18.75 -58.07
C ILE A 245 62.96 -20.01 -57.39
N GLY A 246 61.65 -20.24 -57.47
CA GLY A 246 61.00 -21.51 -57.11
C GLY A 246 59.70 -21.67 -57.89
N ALA A 247 59.74 -22.51 -58.94
CA ALA A 247 58.58 -22.85 -59.74
C ALA A 247 57.52 -23.58 -58.90
N PHE A 248 56.29 -23.05 -58.86
CA PHE A 248 55.11 -23.76 -58.38
C PHE A 248 53.95 -23.62 -59.37
N ASN A 249 53.30 -24.75 -59.62
CA ASN A 249 52.35 -25.01 -60.71
C ASN A 249 51.10 -24.13 -60.68
N SER A 250 50.65 -23.74 -61.87
CA SER A 250 49.52 -22.86 -62.17
C SER A 250 48.16 -23.57 -62.33
N ASP A 251 47.92 -24.69 -61.65
CA ASP A 251 46.70 -25.52 -61.87
C ASP A 251 45.83 -25.74 -60.62
N GLU A 252 46.04 -24.99 -59.54
CA GLU A 252 45.27 -25.15 -58.27
C GLU A 252 44.54 -23.87 -57.82
N LEU A 253 44.29 -22.92 -58.71
CA LEU A 253 43.62 -21.65 -58.41
C LEU A 253 42.24 -21.52 -59.09
N MET A 254 41.40 -22.56 -59.02
CA MET A 254 39.99 -22.49 -59.46
C MET A 254 39.11 -23.39 -58.59
N ALA A 255 39.20 -23.28 -57.26
CA ALA A 255 38.31 -24.01 -56.35
C ALA A 255 38.23 -23.43 -54.93
N ASN A 256 38.15 -22.10 -54.78
CA ASN A 256 37.71 -21.49 -53.52
C ASN A 256 37.09 -20.12 -53.81
N SER A 257 35.86 -20.11 -54.35
CA SER A 257 35.05 -18.90 -54.28
C SER A 257 34.61 -18.73 -52.82
N SER A 258 35.06 -17.67 -52.18
CA SER A 258 34.54 -17.21 -50.89
C SER A 258 33.01 -17.13 -50.96
N ALA A 259 32.34 -17.67 -49.94
CA ALA A 259 30.90 -17.46 -49.78
C ALA A 259 30.65 -15.96 -49.54
N PRO A 260 29.53 -15.38 -50.02
CA PRO A 260 29.20 -13.98 -49.74
C PRO A 260 29.14 -13.74 -48.23
N THR A 261 29.83 -12.70 -47.75
CA THR A 261 29.94 -12.35 -46.34
C THR A 261 29.20 -11.05 -46.05
N THR A 262 28.40 -11.03 -44.97
CA THR A 262 27.76 -9.82 -44.43
C THR A 262 28.59 -9.30 -43.27
N THR A 263 28.92 -8.01 -43.28
CA THR A 263 29.66 -7.33 -42.21
C THR A 263 28.75 -6.27 -41.58
N ILE A 264 28.70 -6.23 -40.24
CA ILE A 264 27.96 -5.22 -39.48
C ILE A 264 28.97 -4.38 -38.71
N GLU A 265 29.01 -3.09 -39.02
CA GLU A 265 29.74 -2.10 -38.26
C GLU A 265 28.84 -1.51 -37.17
N GLU A 266 29.28 -1.56 -35.91
CA GLU A 266 28.57 -0.97 -34.76
C GLU A 266 29.19 0.37 -34.39
N TYR A 267 28.41 1.44 -34.58
CA TYR A 267 28.79 2.80 -34.19
C TYR A 267 28.37 3.08 -32.75
N VAL A 268 27.13 2.71 -32.36
CA VAL A 268 26.58 2.94 -31.02
C VAL A 268 25.76 1.74 -30.54
N ARG A 269 26.03 1.27 -29.32
CA ARG A 269 25.27 0.19 -28.69
C ARG A 269 23.84 0.62 -28.36
N ALA A 270 22.86 0.06 -29.07
CA ALA A 270 21.48 0.54 -29.04
C ALA A 270 20.49 -0.33 -28.25
N LYS A 271 20.87 -0.86 -27.08
CA LYS A 271 19.86 -1.52 -26.22
C LYS A 271 18.92 -0.47 -25.65
N PHE A 272 17.65 -0.81 -25.42
CA PHE A 272 16.67 0.14 -24.88
C PHE A 272 17.12 0.80 -23.56
N LYS A 273 17.81 0.06 -22.69
CA LYS A 273 18.36 0.60 -21.44
C LYS A 273 19.47 1.63 -21.66
N ASP A 274 20.21 1.51 -22.76
CA ASP A 274 21.31 2.39 -23.13
C ASP A 274 20.79 3.67 -23.80
N LYS A 275 19.54 3.66 -24.30
CA LYS A 275 18.85 4.85 -24.84
C LYS A 275 18.33 5.82 -23.78
N ILE A 276 18.28 5.38 -22.52
CA ILE A 276 17.92 6.24 -21.39
C ILE A 276 19.23 6.70 -20.74
N PRO A 277 19.54 8.01 -20.76
CA PRO A 277 20.76 8.53 -20.15
C PRO A 277 20.73 8.28 -18.65
N SER A 278 21.91 8.12 -18.07
CA SER A 278 22.07 7.98 -16.61
C SER A 278 21.73 9.26 -15.85
N ASP A 279 21.81 10.41 -16.52
CA ASP A 279 21.43 11.73 -15.99
C ASP A 279 20.20 12.28 -16.73
N LEU A 280 19.11 12.42 -16.00
CA LEU A 280 17.82 12.93 -16.49
C LEU A 280 17.49 14.32 -15.90
N SER A 281 18.50 15.07 -15.46
CA SER A 281 18.36 16.36 -14.77
C SER A 281 17.59 17.42 -15.57
N GLY A 282 17.68 17.36 -16.90
CA GLY A 282 16.91 18.20 -17.81
C GLY A 282 15.40 17.92 -17.83
N CYS A 283 14.93 16.81 -17.26
CA CYS A 283 13.55 16.32 -17.43
C CYS A 283 12.79 16.15 -16.12
N PRO A 284 12.04 17.18 -15.68
CA PRO A 284 11.30 17.08 -14.44
C PRO A 284 10.12 16.11 -14.52
N ILE A 285 10.02 15.19 -13.58
CA ILE A 285 8.85 14.31 -13.41
C ILE A 285 7.75 15.07 -12.68
N ARG A 286 6.53 15.03 -13.23
CA ARG A 286 5.37 15.71 -12.64
C ARG A 286 4.68 14.76 -11.67
N ALA A 287 4.79 15.01 -10.38
CA ALA A 287 4.11 14.23 -9.36
C ALA A 287 2.81 14.93 -8.92
N ALA A 288 1.81 14.13 -8.58
CA ALA A 288 0.66 14.56 -7.81
C ALA A 288 0.52 13.67 -6.58
N PHE A 289 -0.16 14.19 -5.56
CA PHE A 289 -0.36 13.40 -4.35
C PHE A 289 -1.78 13.48 -3.80
N ARG A 290 -2.21 12.35 -3.24
CA ARG A 290 -3.40 12.26 -2.42
C ARG A 290 -3.07 12.81 -1.05
N GLY A 291 -3.62 13.98 -0.68
CA GLY A 291 -3.29 14.52 0.63
C GLY A 291 -3.92 15.84 1.05
N PRO A 292 -3.63 16.28 2.28
CA PRO A 292 -2.61 15.70 3.19
C PRO A 292 -3.02 14.31 3.73
N TRP A 293 -2.07 13.37 3.73
CA TRP A 293 -2.29 11.99 4.15
C TRP A 293 -1.09 11.48 4.98
N GLU A 294 -1.11 11.76 6.28
CA GLU A 294 -0.08 11.28 7.22
C GLU A 294 -0.16 9.74 7.37
N PRO A 295 0.97 9.00 7.41
CA PRO A 295 2.38 9.44 7.39
C PRO A 295 3.02 9.58 6.00
N TYR A 296 2.27 9.38 4.92
CA TYR A 296 2.84 9.20 3.59
C TYR A 296 3.29 10.53 2.97
N ILE A 297 2.42 11.52 2.92
CA ILE A 297 2.76 12.84 2.38
C ILE A 297 1.86 13.92 2.98
N PHE A 298 2.50 14.92 3.57
CA PHE A 298 1.82 16.02 4.26
C PHE A 298 2.73 17.24 4.32
N PRO A 299 2.17 18.46 4.43
CA PRO A 299 3.00 19.64 4.66
C PRO A 299 3.69 19.54 6.01
N SER A 300 4.99 19.80 6.04
CA SER A 300 5.70 20.03 7.29
C SER A 300 5.05 21.23 7.97
N SER A 301 4.41 21.02 9.12
CA SER A 301 4.12 22.12 10.02
C SER A 301 5.47 22.68 10.46
N GLU A 302 5.72 23.98 10.29
CA GLU A 302 6.86 24.67 10.91
C GLU A 302 6.84 24.40 12.42
N GLN A 303 7.52 23.33 12.85
CA GLN A 303 7.89 23.10 14.23
C GLN A 303 9.26 23.77 14.41
N PRO A 304 9.47 24.51 15.50
CA PRO A 304 10.72 25.19 15.75
C PRO A 304 11.83 24.14 15.76
N THR A 305 12.88 24.40 15.00
CA THR A 305 14.12 23.64 14.95
C THR A 305 14.65 23.41 16.37
N THR A 306 14.30 22.28 16.98
CA THR A 306 15.12 21.73 18.05
C THR A 306 16.20 20.91 17.37
N ASP A 307 17.30 21.60 17.05
CA ASP A 307 18.53 20.96 16.65
C ASP A 307 18.86 19.83 17.62
N THR A 308 19.16 18.69 17.02
CA THR A 308 19.76 17.51 17.65
C THR A 308 21.06 17.90 18.34
N ALA A 309 21.02 18.14 19.64
CA ALA A 309 22.19 18.22 20.50
C ALA A 309 21.85 17.77 21.92
N TYR A 310 21.54 16.47 22.11
CA TYR A 310 21.49 15.88 23.45
C TYR A 310 22.01 14.44 23.45
N TYR A 311 23.33 14.34 23.35
CA TYR A 311 24.13 13.30 23.99
C TYR A 311 25.48 13.93 24.35
N GLU A 312 25.54 14.67 25.46
CA GLU A 312 26.71 14.84 26.33
C GLU A 312 26.36 15.76 27.51
N GLN A 313 27.04 15.54 28.64
CA GLN A 313 26.84 16.18 29.95
C GLN A 313 25.59 15.76 30.75
N ALA A 314 25.69 14.59 31.38
CA ALA A 314 25.14 14.38 32.70
C ALA A 314 26.30 14.31 33.69
N GLU A 315 26.67 15.44 34.29
CA GLU A 315 27.38 15.49 35.56
C GLU A 315 27.25 16.90 36.19
N ASP A 316 26.90 16.87 37.48
CA ASP A 316 26.98 17.90 38.52
C ASP A 316 25.89 18.95 38.79
N ALA A 317 25.57 18.99 40.10
CA ALA A 317 24.90 20.01 40.92
C ALA A 317 23.41 20.29 40.62
N GLY A 318 22.50 20.39 41.60
CA GLY A 318 22.60 20.81 42.99
C GLY A 318 21.36 21.68 43.26
N GLU A 319 20.76 21.52 44.43
CA GLU A 319 19.52 22.18 44.86
C GLU A 319 19.48 23.71 44.64
N ALA A 320 18.34 24.22 44.16
CA ALA A 320 17.72 25.44 44.68
C ALA A 320 16.29 25.61 44.14
N SER A 321 15.34 25.64 45.07
CA SER A 321 13.99 26.14 44.90
C SER A 321 13.96 27.58 44.38
N ASN A 322 13.02 27.90 43.49
CA ASN A 322 12.15 29.06 43.66
C ASN A 322 10.91 28.99 42.79
N SER A 323 9.77 29.04 43.47
CA SER A 323 8.44 29.32 42.96
C SER A 323 8.38 30.68 42.28
N SER A 324 7.82 30.74 41.07
CA SER A 324 7.05 31.91 40.66
C SER A 324 5.90 31.46 39.77
N GLU A 325 4.70 31.59 40.34
CA GLU A 325 3.44 31.55 39.62
C GLU A 325 3.44 32.64 38.56
N THR A 326 3.18 32.28 37.31
CA THR A 326 2.62 33.22 36.34
C THR A 326 1.50 32.51 35.60
N ASN A 327 0.27 32.92 35.93
CA ASN A 327 -0.93 32.66 35.14
C ASN A 327 -0.69 33.16 33.72
N MET A 328 -0.84 32.30 32.71
CA MET A 328 -1.10 32.75 31.35
C MET A 328 -2.36 32.06 30.84
N GLU A 329 -3.41 32.89 30.85
CA GLU A 329 -4.70 32.75 30.23
C GLU A 329 -4.52 32.56 28.71
N TYR A 330 -5.02 31.45 28.17
CA TYR A 330 -5.02 31.21 26.73
C TYR A 330 -6.26 31.86 26.13
N ASP A 331 -6.05 32.99 25.47
CA ASP A 331 -7.08 33.67 24.69
C ASP A 331 -7.22 33.02 23.31
N TYR A 332 -8.46 32.74 22.94
CA TYR A 332 -8.86 32.05 21.73
C TYR A 332 -8.94 33.07 20.57
N ALA A 333 -8.18 32.87 19.50
CA ALA A 333 -8.44 33.53 18.23
C ALA A 333 -8.51 32.50 17.09
N ALA A 334 -9.73 32.00 16.89
CA ALA A 334 -10.13 31.32 15.67
C ALA A 334 -10.34 32.34 14.56
N SER A 335 -9.72 32.14 13.40
CA SER A 335 -10.23 32.70 12.14
C SER A 335 -10.71 31.54 11.26
N TYR A 336 -12.01 31.27 11.38
CA TYR A 336 -12.78 30.62 10.34
C TYR A 336 -13.41 31.73 9.52
N ASP A 337 -13.13 31.80 8.22
CA ASP A 337 -13.97 32.53 7.30
C ASP A 337 -14.87 31.52 6.59
N ASN A 338 -16.15 31.54 6.97
CA ASN A 338 -17.25 30.89 6.28
C ASN A 338 -18.09 32.02 5.69
N SER A 339 -18.21 32.05 4.37
CA SER A 339 -19.37 32.66 3.73
C SER A 339 -19.68 31.90 2.44
N ALA A 340 -20.73 31.09 2.53
CA ALA A 340 -21.54 30.73 1.39
C ALA A 340 -22.67 31.77 1.32
N ASP A 341 -22.75 32.52 0.23
CA ASP A 341 -24.02 32.99 -0.33
C ASP A 341 -23.87 33.39 -1.81
N ASN A 342 -24.93 33.08 -2.55
CA ASN A 342 -25.06 33.06 -4.00
C ASN A 342 -24.84 34.40 -4.73
N ALA A 343 -24.14 34.38 -5.87
CA ALA A 343 -24.47 35.18 -7.05
C ALA A 343 -23.75 34.65 -8.31
N ASP A 344 -24.52 34.35 -9.36
CA ASP A 344 -24.08 34.18 -10.74
C ASP A 344 -23.21 35.35 -11.22
N THR A 345 -21.99 35.11 -11.72
CA THR A 345 -21.48 35.72 -12.96
C THR A 345 -20.28 34.92 -13.52
N LYS A 346 -20.21 34.87 -14.85
CA LYS A 346 -19.25 34.20 -15.74
C LYS A 346 -17.80 34.73 -15.66
N ASP A 347 -16.92 33.98 -16.34
CA ASP A 347 -15.51 34.21 -16.69
C ASP A 347 -14.52 33.98 -15.54
N GLY A 348 -13.50 33.14 -15.62
CA GLY A 348 -12.69 32.71 -16.76
C GLY A 348 -11.23 33.04 -16.39
N THR A 349 -10.32 32.08 -16.56
CA THR A 349 -8.84 32.14 -16.41
C THR A 349 -8.18 32.00 -15.02
N ASP A 350 -7.26 31.04 -15.00
CA ASP A 350 -6.04 30.87 -14.18
C ASP A 350 -6.12 30.61 -12.67
N SER A 351 -6.21 29.33 -12.32
CA SER A 351 -5.69 28.79 -11.06
C SER A 351 -4.46 27.91 -11.31
N ASP A 352 -3.42 28.49 -11.91
CA ASP A 352 -2.08 27.89 -11.99
C ASP A 352 -1.21 28.51 -10.87
N GLN A 353 -1.66 28.37 -9.62
CA GLN A 353 -0.81 28.65 -8.47
C GLN A 353 0.06 27.43 -8.20
N THR A 354 1.27 27.47 -8.74
CA THR A 354 2.36 26.54 -8.45
C THR A 354 2.46 26.28 -6.94
N LEU A 355 2.28 25.02 -6.53
CA LEU A 355 2.52 24.46 -5.20
C LEU A 355 4.03 24.47 -4.84
N SER A 356 4.73 25.59 -5.07
CA SER A 356 6.20 25.65 -5.12
C SER A 356 6.87 26.03 -3.81
N LYS A 357 6.14 26.14 -2.69
CA LYS A 357 6.74 26.62 -1.42
C LYS A 357 6.21 26.04 -0.11
N GLN A 358 5.47 24.94 -0.14
CA GLN A 358 5.20 24.17 1.08
C GLN A 358 6.24 23.05 1.19
N GLN A 359 7.04 23.05 2.25
CA GLN A 359 7.99 21.98 2.53
C GLN A 359 7.20 20.71 2.84
N LEU A 360 7.08 19.80 1.88
CA LEU A 360 6.40 18.52 2.05
C LEU A 360 7.30 17.56 2.84
N THR A 361 6.69 16.68 3.60
CA THR A 361 7.37 15.62 4.34
C THR A 361 6.51 14.36 4.37
N GLY A 362 7.12 13.24 4.74
CA GLY A 362 6.48 11.93 4.83
C GLY A 362 7.25 10.83 4.11
N ILE A 363 6.75 9.60 4.23
CA ILE A 363 7.38 8.40 3.69
C ILE A 363 7.44 8.43 2.16
N ASP A 364 6.34 8.78 1.49
CA ASP A 364 6.27 8.83 0.03
C ASP A 364 7.12 9.98 -0.53
N PHE A 365 7.20 11.09 0.21
CA PHE A 365 8.05 12.22 -0.16
C PHE A 365 9.54 11.84 -0.12
N GLN A 366 10.00 11.19 0.96
CA GLN A 366 11.39 10.73 1.07
C GLN A 366 11.73 9.65 0.03
N LEU A 367 10.76 8.78 -0.28
CA LEU A 367 10.91 7.78 -1.33
C LEU A 367 11.07 8.43 -2.72
N LEU A 368 10.20 9.39 -3.05
CA LEU A 368 10.31 10.16 -4.30
C LEU A 368 11.62 10.95 -4.37
N GLN A 369 12.05 11.57 -3.27
CA GLN A 369 13.33 12.27 -3.23
C GLN A 369 14.51 11.31 -3.48
N THR A 370 14.47 10.11 -2.91
CA THR A 370 15.51 9.09 -3.15
C THR A 370 15.51 8.63 -4.61
N ILE A 371 14.32 8.49 -5.22
CA ILE A 371 14.19 8.17 -6.65
C ILE A 371 14.76 9.30 -7.51
N ALA A 372 14.44 10.55 -7.19
CA ALA A 372 14.97 11.75 -7.83
C ALA A 372 16.51 11.78 -7.78
N GLU A 373 17.10 11.58 -6.60
CA GLU A 373 18.54 11.56 -6.42
C GLU A 373 19.24 10.43 -7.20
N ARG A 374 18.61 9.25 -7.29
CA ARG A 374 19.16 8.08 -7.99
C ARG A 374 19.01 8.13 -9.51
N LEU A 375 17.99 8.80 -10.01
CA LEU A 375 17.78 9.03 -11.46
C LEU A 375 18.36 10.38 -11.92
N HIS A 376 18.94 11.16 -11.00
CA HIS A 376 19.33 12.55 -11.22
C HIS A 376 18.20 13.41 -11.82
N VAL A 377 16.95 13.21 -11.37
CA VAL A 377 15.74 13.91 -11.87
C VAL A 377 15.24 14.92 -10.85
N SER A 378 14.66 16.04 -11.30
CA SER A 378 13.86 16.92 -10.46
C SER A 378 12.38 16.49 -10.44
N ILE A 379 11.75 16.46 -9.27
CA ILE A 379 10.31 16.14 -9.14
C ILE A 379 9.53 17.40 -8.85
N ASN A 380 8.56 17.72 -9.71
CA ASN A 380 7.68 18.86 -9.57
C ASN A 380 6.29 18.39 -9.13
N PHE A 381 5.88 18.79 -7.93
CA PHE A 381 4.53 18.53 -7.44
C PHE A 381 3.54 19.53 -8.06
N LYS A 382 2.66 19.06 -8.95
CA LYS A 382 1.71 19.92 -9.69
C LYS A 382 0.35 20.05 -9.04
N SER A 383 -0.19 18.94 -8.52
CA SER A 383 -1.60 18.85 -8.12
C SER A 383 -1.73 18.11 -6.78
N GLN A 384 -2.68 18.57 -5.97
CA GLN A 384 -3.08 17.95 -4.73
C GLN A 384 -4.59 17.75 -4.75
N SER A 385 -5.06 16.54 -4.44
CA SER A 385 -6.48 16.26 -4.27
C SER A 385 -6.71 15.17 -3.24
N SER A 386 -7.81 15.26 -2.49
CA SER A 386 -8.24 14.17 -1.60
C SER A 386 -8.90 13.02 -2.38
N ASN A 387 -9.42 13.31 -3.57
CA ASN A 387 -10.10 12.36 -4.42
C ASN A 387 -9.13 11.72 -5.43
N VAL A 388 -8.88 10.42 -5.26
CA VAL A 388 -7.99 9.65 -6.14
C VAL A 388 -8.50 9.62 -7.58
N PHE A 389 -9.81 9.63 -7.81
CA PHE A 389 -10.37 9.61 -9.16
C PHE A 389 -10.02 10.87 -9.96
N HIS A 390 -9.94 12.03 -9.30
CA HIS A 390 -9.50 13.26 -9.95
C HIS A 390 -8.03 13.16 -10.39
N LEU A 391 -7.16 12.66 -9.51
CA LEU A 391 -5.75 12.44 -9.84
C LEU A 391 -5.57 11.40 -10.95
N PHE A 392 -6.39 10.36 -10.94
CA PHE A 392 -6.40 9.33 -11.98
C PHE A 392 -6.80 9.89 -13.34
N GLN A 393 -7.79 10.79 -13.40
CA GLN A 393 -8.16 11.49 -14.63
C GLN A 393 -6.97 12.31 -15.17
N GLN A 394 -6.31 13.09 -14.31
CA GLN A 394 -5.12 13.87 -14.69
C GLN A 394 -3.96 12.99 -15.19
N LEU A 395 -3.83 11.78 -14.63
CA LEU A 395 -2.84 10.80 -15.07
C LEU A 395 -3.17 10.25 -16.47
N MET A 396 -4.44 9.99 -16.75
CA MET A 396 -4.89 9.55 -18.09
C MET A 396 -4.77 10.66 -19.13
N GLU A 397 -5.01 11.91 -18.74
CA GLU A 397 -4.85 13.10 -19.58
C GLU A 397 -3.37 13.50 -19.77
N ASN A 398 -2.43 12.74 -19.19
CA ASN A 398 -0.98 13.02 -19.22
C ASN A 398 -0.61 14.39 -18.63
N GLU A 399 -1.39 14.95 -17.72
CA GLU A 399 -1.05 16.18 -17.00
C GLU A 399 0.03 15.92 -15.93
N ILE A 400 0.03 14.70 -15.40
CA ILE A 400 0.93 14.21 -14.34
C ILE A 400 1.52 12.85 -14.73
N ASP A 401 2.66 12.51 -14.16
CA ASP A 401 3.43 11.29 -14.47
C ASP A 401 3.44 10.28 -13.31
N ILE A 402 3.25 10.72 -12.07
CA ILE A 402 3.23 9.83 -10.88
C ILE A 402 2.17 10.30 -9.88
N ILE A 403 1.41 9.37 -9.31
CA ILE A 403 0.54 9.60 -8.15
C ILE A 403 1.08 8.86 -6.92
N VAL A 404 1.20 9.58 -5.79
CA VAL A 404 1.55 9.04 -4.47
C VAL A 404 0.55 9.45 -3.39
N GLY A 405 0.68 8.93 -2.17
CA GLY A 405 -0.17 9.30 -1.02
C GLY A 405 -0.96 8.14 -0.42
N GLY A 406 -0.30 7.01 -0.15
CA GLY A 406 -0.94 5.88 0.54
C GLY A 406 -2.06 5.21 -0.28
N ILE A 407 -1.86 5.03 -1.58
CA ILE A 407 -2.86 4.48 -2.51
C ILE A 407 -2.68 2.96 -2.64
N ASP A 408 -3.80 2.24 -2.75
CA ASP A 408 -3.84 0.80 -3.01
C ASP A 408 -4.13 0.47 -4.48
N GLU A 409 -3.74 -0.73 -4.91
CA GLU A 409 -4.05 -1.23 -6.25
C GLU A 409 -5.52 -1.66 -6.34
N ASP A 410 -6.30 -0.96 -7.15
CA ASP A 410 -7.67 -1.38 -7.48
C ASP A 410 -7.65 -2.23 -8.77
N PRO A 411 -8.18 -3.47 -8.76
CA PRO A 411 -8.31 -4.29 -9.96
C PRO A 411 -9.10 -3.62 -11.11
N SER A 412 -9.97 -2.66 -10.79
CA SER A 412 -10.72 -1.91 -11.80
C SER A 412 -9.87 -0.88 -12.53
N ILE A 413 -8.88 -0.26 -11.85
CA ILE A 413 -8.01 0.76 -12.45
C ILE A 413 -6.74 0.17 -13.07
N SER A 414 -6.29 -1.00 -12.60
CA SER A 414 -5.04 -1.65 -13.08
C SER A 414 -5.06 -1.98 -14.59
N GLN A 415 -6.24 -1.98 -15.22
CA GLN A 415 -6.37 -2.09 -16.67
C GLN A 415 -5.81 -0.86 -17.39
N PHE A 416 -6.01 0.33 -16.83
CA PHE A 416 -5.69 1.61 -17.46
C PHE A 416 -4.40 2.26 -16.97
N VAL A 417 -3.88 1.83 -15.81
CA VAL A 417 -2.63 2.35 -15.24
C VAL A 417 -1.64 1.24 -14.92
N SER A 418 -0.39 1.63 -14.64
CA SER A 418 0.64 0.74 -14.13
C SER A 418 0.94 1.08 -12.68
N SER A 419 1.07 0.04 -11.86
CA SER A 419 1.44 0.12 -10.45
C SER A 419 2.94 -0.14 -10.27
N SER A 420 3.55 0.53 -9.30
CA SER A 420 4.89 0.17 -8.81
C SER A 420 4.85 -1.12 -8.01
N ILE A 421 6.03 -1.68 -7.69
CA ILE A 421 6.10 -2.70 -6.64
C ILE A 421 5.59 -2.12 -5.31
N PRO A 422 4.91 -2.93 -4.48
CA PRO A 422 4.42 -2.50 -3.18
C PRO A 422 5.60 -2.25 -2.24
N TYR A 423 5.65 -1.07 -1.64
CA TYR A 423 6.73 -0.71 -0.72
C TYR A 423 6.30 -0.77 0.74
N HIS A 424 5.07 -0.38 1.08
CA HIS A 424 4.60 -0.35 2.46
C HIS A 424 3.26 -1.10 2.61
N GLN A 425 3.01 -1.71 3.77
CA GLN A 425 1.73 -2.38 4.06
C GLN A 425 0.91 -1.57 5.07
N ASP A 426 -0.37 -1.37 4.77
CA ASP A 426 -1.33 -0.70 5.63
C ASP A 426 -2.60 -1.55 5.85
N ASP A 427 -3.28 -1.30 6.96
CA ASP A 427 -4.49 -1.99 7.34
C ASP A 427 -5.62 -0.98 7.57
N LEU A 428 -6.76 -1.21 6.94
CA LEU A 428 -8.01 -0.55 7.30
C LEU A 428 -8.58 -1.23 8.55
N THR A 429 -8.57 -0.52 9.68
CA THR A 429 -8.95 -1.04 11.00
C THR A 429 -10.06 -0.21 11.65
N TRP A 430 -10.64 -0.78 12.72
CA TRP A 430 -11.63 -0.10 13.55
C TRP A 430 -10.92 0.55 14.72
N CYS A 431 -11.16 1.85 14.91
CA CYS A 431 -10.70 2.59 16.08
C CYS A 431 -11.90 3.04 16.93
N VAL A 432 -11.77 2.83 18.24
CA VAL A 432 -12.78 3.10 19.26
C VAL A 432 -12.15 3.82 20.45
N ALA A 433 -12.97 4.40 21.32
CA ALA A 433 -12.48 4.92 22.59
C ALA A 433 -11.72 3.84 23.39
N LYS A 434 -10.62 4.24 24.02
CA LYS A 434 -9.89 3.40 24.96
C LYS A 434 -10.68 3.28 26.26
N ALA A 435 -10.75 2.07 26.80
CA ALA A 435 -11.50 1.78 28.01
C ALA A 435 -11.07 2.68 29.18
N LYS A 436 -12.03 3.42 29.71
CA LYS A 436 -11.83 4.28 30.88
C LYS A 436 -11.72 3.45 32.16
N TYR A 437 -11.19 4.07 33.21
CA TYR A 437 -11.11 3.46 34.53
C TYR A 437 -12.51 3.26 35.11
N LYS A 438 -12.75 2.08 35.68
CA LYS A 438 -14.02 1.75 36.32
C LYS A 438 -13.95 2.04 37.82
N ASN A 439 -14.72 3.03 38.26
CA ASN A 439 -14.92 3.30 39.68
C ASN A 439 -16.14 2.50 40.15
N ASN A 440 -15.92 1.30 40.69
CA ASN A 440 -17.01 0.51 41.22
C ASN A 440 -17.28 0.92 42.67
N PHE A 441 -18.56 1.05 43.03
CA PHE A 441 -18.97 1.38 44.40
C PHE A 441 -18.45 0.35 45.44
N PHE A 442 -18.29 -0.90 45.03
CA PHE A 442 -17.76 -1.98 45.88
C PHE A 442 -16.27 -2.28 45.66
N ASN A 443 -15.48 -1.30 45.17
CA ASN A 443 -14.05 -1.50 44.95
C ASN A 443 -13.30 -2.00 46.21
N PHE A 444 -13.72 -1.58 47.41
CA PHE A 444 -13.14 -2.07 48.68
C PHE A 444 -13.42 -3.55 49.00
N LEU A 445 -14.48 -4.13 48.43
CA LEU A 445 -14.83 -5.55 48.55
C LEU A 445 -14.22 -6.38 47.41
N ALA A 446 -13.87 -5.74 46.29
CA ALA A 446 -13.34 -6.37 45.09
C ALA A 446 -11.90 -6.91 45.25
N SER A 447 -11.17 -6.47 46.29
CA SER A 447 -9.81 -6.97 46.58
C SER A 447 -9.77 -8.48 46.86
N PHE A 448 -10.88 -9.08 47.30
CA PHE A 448 -10.99 -10.52 47.45
C PHE A 448 -12.17 -11.09 46.66
N HIS A 449 -11.98 -12.29 46.12
CA HIS A 449 -13.06 -13.06 45.53
C HIS A 449 -14.16 -13.36 46.57
N VAL A 450 -15.39 -13.49 46.08
CA VAL A 450 -16.58 -13.80 46.90
C VAL A 450 -16.37 -15.04 47.78
N ASN A 451 -15.62 -16.03 47.29
CA ASN A 451 -15.29 -17.25 48.02
C ASN A 451 -14.50 -16.97 49.32
N SER A 452 -13.61 -15.99 49.34
CA SER A 452 -12.84 -15.63 50.53
C SER A 452 -13.73 -15.05 51.62
N TRP A 453 -14.70 -14.21 51.25
CA TRP A 453 -15.69 -13.65 52.17
C TRP A 453 -16.61 -14.75 52.74
N LEU A 454 -17.00 -15.72 51.90
CA LEU A 454 -17.76 -16.89 52.35
C LEU A 454 -16.95 -17.76 53.32
N LEU A 455 -15.67 -18.01 53.04
CA LEU A 455 -14.79 -18.76 53.95
C LEU A 455 -14.58 -18.03 55.28
N LEU A 456 -14.47 -16.70 55.26
CA LEU A 456 -14.37 -15.88 56.46
C LEU A 456 -15.64 -15.94 57.30
N LEU A 457 -16.82 -15.87 56.67
CA LEU A 457 -18.10 -16.08 57.36
C LEU A 457 -18.17 -17.48 57.98
N LEU A 458 -17.78 -18.51 57.23
CA LEU A 458 -17.76 -19.89 57.71
C LEU A 458 -16.78 -20.07 58.88
N PHE A 459 -15.62 -19.42 58.84
CA PHE A 459 -14.64 -19.38 59.92
C PHE A 459 -15.22 -18.75 61.20
N ILE A 460 -15.93 -17.63 61.09
CA ILE A 460 -16.59 -16.99 62.24
C ILE A 460 -17.61 -17.95 62.87
N LEU A 461 -18.44 -18.61 62.05
CA LEU A 461 -19.46 -19.54 62.53
C LEU A 461 -18.85 -20.77 63.20
N SER A 462 -17.80 -21.35 62.62
CA SER A 462 -17.11 -22.54 63.15
C SER A 462 -16.34 -22.24 64.43
N CYS A 463 -15.62 -21.12 64.50
CA CYS A 463 -14.96 -20.68 65.73
C CYS A 463 -15.97 -20.37 66.83
N SER A 464 -17.11 -19.75 66.51
CA SER A 464 -18.17 -19.46 67.49
C SER A 464 -18.80 -20.74 68.04
N LEU A 465 -18.99 -21.76 67.18
CA LEU A 465 -19.45 -23.08 67.59
C LEU A 465 -18.43 -23.80 68.48
N ALA A 466 -17.14 -23.70 68.15
CA ALA A 466 -16.06 -24.28 68.95
C ALA A 466 -15.92 -23.60 70.33
N VAL A 467 -16.15 -22.28 70.43
CA VAL A 467 -16.22 -21.56 71.71
C VAL A 467 -17.41 -22.08 72.54
N LEU A 468 -18.60 -22.23 71.95
CA LEU A 468 -19.76 -22.79 72.63
C LEU A 468 -19.52 -24.22 73.15
N ALA A 469 -18.96 -25.08 72.31
CA ALA A 469 -18.63 -26.45 72.70
C ALA A 469 -17.61 -26.46 73.85
N ALA A 470 -16.59 -25.60 73.79
CA ALA A 470 -15.61 -25.46 74.86
C ALA A 470 -16.22 -24.95 76.18
N GLN A 471 -17.21 -24.04 76.12
CA GLN A 471 -17.95 -23.59 77.31
C GLN A 471 -18.79 -24.72 77.92
N HIS A 472 -19.48 -25.51 77.09
CA HIS A 472 -20.28 -26.65 77.54
C HIS A 472 -19.42 -27.74 78.20
N VAL A 473 -18.29 -28.11 77.58
CA VAL A 473 -17.41 -29.17 78.10
C VAL A 473 -16.65 -28.72 79.35
N SER A 474 -16.25 -27.45 79.43
CA SER A 474 -15.44 -26.94 80.56
C SER A 474 -16.28 -26.51 81.78
N GLY A 475 -17.62 -26.43 81.65
CA GLY A 475 -18.51 -25.98 82.73
C GLY A 475 -18.33 -24.52 83.16
N VAL A 476 -17.49 -23.74 82.46
CA VAL A 476 -17.21 -22.33 82.77
C VAL A 476 -18.11 -21.42 81.96
N HIS A 477 -19.09 -20.82 82.62
CA HIS A 477 -19.99 -19.85 82.00
C HIS A 477 -19.40 -18.43 82.07
N LEU A 478 -19.02 -17.89 80.91
CA LEU A 478 -18.60 -16.49 80.80
C LEU A 478 -19.84 -15.58 80.83
N LYS A 479 -19.96 -14.74 81.87
CA LYS A 479 -21.12 -13.83 82.08
C LYS A 479 -21.47 -12.95 80.87
N ASN A 480 -20.49 -12.63 80.01
CA ASN A 480 -20.65 -11.79 78.81
C ASN A 480 -20.89 -12.56 77.50
N LEU A 481 -20.94 -13.91 77.51
CA LEU A 481 -20.99 -14.77 76.32
C LEU A 481 -22.07 -15.87 76.46
N GLN A 482 -23.27 -15.51 76.89
CA GLN A 482 -24.36 -16.50 77.12
C GLN A 482 -25.08 -16.93 75.83
N ASN A 483 -25.18 -16.05 74.83
CA ASN A 483 -25.94 -16.31 73.60
C ASN A 483 -24.99 -16.54 72.42
N TYR A 484 -25.35 -17.47 71.52
CA TYR A 484 -24.57 -17.75 70.30
C TYR A 484 -24.33 -16.48 69.47
N LEU A 485 -25.34 -15.63 69.32
CA LEU A 485 -25.23 -14.36 68.60
C LEU A 485 -24.21 -13.40 69.25
N ALA A 486 -24.16 -13.34 70.58
CA ALA A 486 -23.18 -12.54 71.30
C ALA A 486 -21.76 -13.08 71.11
N ILE A 487 -21.60 -14.41 71.05
CA ILE A 487 -20.32 -15.06 70.75
C ILE A 487 -19.88 -14.74 69.31
N CYS A 488 -20.78 -14.87 68.32
CA CYS A 488 -20.49 -14.52 66.94
C CYS A 488 -20.05 -13.06 66.76
N LEU A 489 -20.73 -12.11 67.41
CA LEU A 489 -20.35 -10.69 67.38
C LEU A 489 -19.00 -10.44 68.03
N ARG A 490 -18.66 -11.16 69.09
CA ARG A 490 -17.35 -11.06 69.74
C ARG A 490 -16.24 -11.70 68.90
N MET A 491 -16.51 -12.83 68.24
CA MET A 491 -15.57 -13.44 67.28
C MET A 491 -15.34 -12.54 66.06
N LEU A 492 -16.37 -11.87 65.56
CA LEU A 492 -16.23 -10.82 64.54
C LEU A 492 -15.37 -9.65 65.05
N GLY A 493 -15.55 -9.24 66.32
CA GLY A 493 -14.71 -8.22 66.95
C GLY A 493 -13.24 -8.62 67.03
N ILE A 494 -12.92 -9.87 67.39
CA ILE A 494 -11.54 -10.40 67.39
C ILE A 494 -10.96 -10.38 65.98
N LEU A 495 -11.77 -10.73 64.97
CA LEU A 495 -11.35 -10.71 63.57
C LEU A 495 -11.01 -9.29 63.08
N LEU A 496 -11.74 -8.29 63.59
CA LEU A 496 -11.48 -6.86 63.39
C LEU A 496 -10.44 -6.29 64.37
N THR A 497 -9.59 -7.16 64.94
CA THR A 497 -8.48 -6.84 65.86
C THR A 497 -8.89 -6.06 67.12
N GLN A 498 -10.17 -6.14 67.53
CA GLN A 498 -10.63 -5.50 68.77
C GLN A 498 -10.25 -6.30 70.01
N SER A 499 -9.82 -5.59 71.06
CA SER A 499 -9.48 -6.21 72.34
C SER A 499 -10.72 -6.78 73.05
N LEU A 500 -10.60 -7.99 73.59
CA LEU A 500 -11.60 -8.56 74.49
C LEU A 500 -11.28 -8.21 75.94
N ASN A 501 -12.22 -7.53 76.60
CA ASN A 501 -12.13 -7.28 78.04
C ASN A 501 -12.69 -8.48 78.81
N ILE A 502 -11.86 -9.52 78.99
CA ILE A 502 -12.21 -10.73 79.74
C ILE A 502 -11.27 -10.84 80.93
N SER A 503 -11.85 -10.98 82.13
CA SER A 503 -11.09 -11.25 83.35
C SER A 503 -10.31 -12.56 83.20
N THR A 504 -8.99 -12.45 83.15
CA THR A 504 -8.03 -13.53 82.83
C THR A 504 -8.00 -14.68 83.84
N SER A 505 -8.62 -14.49 85.01
CA SER A 505 -8.57 -15.39 86.17
C SER A 505 -9.24 -16.76 85.97
N SER A 506 -10.10 -16.96 84.95
CA SER A 506 -10.92 -18.19 84.84
C SER A 506 -10.93 -18.86 83.46
N LEU A 507 -10.00 -18.52 82.56
CA LEU A 507 -9.98 -19.08 81.20
C LEU A 507 -9.25 -20.43 81.12
N PRO A 508 -9.90 -21.52 80.67
CA PRO A 508 -9.25 -22.81 80.43
C PRO A 508 -8.24 -22.73 79.27
N ARG A 509 -7.21 -23.59 79.28
CA ARG A 509 -6.11 -23.59 78.29
C ARG A 509 -6.62 -23.75 76.84
N THR A 510 -7.65 -24.55 76.63
CA THR A 510 -8.31 -24.78 75.33
C THR A 510 -8.87 -23.48 74.73
N MET A 511 -9.54 -22.66 75.54
CA MET A 511 -10.06 -21.37 75.10
C MET A 511 -8.97 -20.34 74.83
N ARG A 512 -7.88 -20.35 75.61
CA ARG A 512 -6.73 -19.47 75.37
C ARG A 512 -6.06 -19.77 74.03
N LEU A 513 -5.86 -21.06 73.71
CA LEU A 513 -5.33 -21.48 72.42
C LEU A 513 -6.27 -21.11 71.27
N LEU A 514 -7.58 -21.30 71.44
CA LEU A 514 -8.57 -20.98 70.41
C LEU A 514 -8.64 -19.48 70.12
N PHE A 515 -8.67 -18.64 71.16
CA PHE A 515 -8.63 -17.18 70.97
C PHE A 515 -7.27 -16.70 70.45
N GLY A 516 -6.15 -17.30 70.89
CA GLY A 516 -4.82 -17.00 70.38
C GLY A 516 -4.68 -17.33 68.89
N LEU A 517 -5.17 -18.49 68.46
CA LEU A 517 -5.19 -18.89 67.04
C LEU A 517 -6.11 -17.98 66.22
N ALA A 518 -7.31 -17.69 66.72
CA ALA A 518 -8.25 -16.79 66.05
C ALA A 518 -7.70 -15.36 65.93
N PHE A 519 -6.95 -14.88 66.92
CA PHE A 519 -6.27 -13.59 66.86
C PHE A 519 -5.12 -13.60 65.86
N PHE A 520 -4.32 -14.68 65.82
CA PHE A 520 -3.24 -14.81 64.85
C PHE A 520 -3.76 -14.88 63.40
N THR A 521 -4.84 -15.61 63.15
CA THR A 521 -5.47 -15.64 61.82
C THR A 521 -6.09 -14.29 61.46
N ALA A 522 -6.72 -13.60 62.42
CA ALA A 522 -7.22 -12.24 62.25
C ALA A 522 -6.10 -11.25 61.88
N PHE A 523 -4.95 -11.34 62.56
CA PHE A 523 -3.79 -10.51 62.29
C PHE A 523 -3.24 -10.72 60.87
N ILE A 524 -3.07 -11.99 60.45
CA ILE A 524 -2.64 -12.30 59.08
C ILE A 524 -3.66 -11.77 58.07
N PHE A 525 -4.94 -12.03 58.29
CA PHE A 525 -6.00 -11.60 57.38
C PHE A 525 -6.06 -10.07 57.25
N SER A 526 -5.99 -9.33 58.36
CA SER A 526 -6.02 -7.86 58.36
C SER A 526 -4.84 -7.28 57.58
N ASN A 527 -3.62 -7.76 57.82
CA ASN A 527 -2.44 -7.28 57.09
C ASN A 527 -2.49 -7.63 55.60
N THR A 528 -2.97 -8.83 55.28
CA THR A 528 -3.12 -9.27 53.88
C THR A 528 -4.17 -8.43 53.16
N TYR A 529 -5.32 -8.19 53.79
CA TYR A 529 -6.37 -7.33 53.25
C TYR A 529 -5.87 -5.91 53.02
N GLN A 530 -5.16 -5.31 53.98
CA GLN A 530 -4.61 -3.96 53.84
C GLN A 530 -3.64 -3.87 52.65
N SER A 531 -2.72 -4.82 52.50
CA SER A 531 -1.77 -4.87 51.38
C SER A 531 -2.46 -4.99 50.02
N PHE A 532 -3.44 -5.90 49.89
CA PHE A 532 -4.19 -6.05 48.64
C PHE A 532 -5.11 -4.86 48.35
N LEU A 533 -5.71 -4.25 49.38
CA LEU A 533 -6.55 -3.08 49.23
C LEU A 533 -5.74 -1.90 48.72
N ILE A 534 -4.55 -1.63 49.30
CA ILE A 534 -3.65 -0.59 48.80
C ILE A 534 -3.30 -0.86 47.35
N SER A 535 -2.89 -2.09 47.00
CA SER A 535 -2.58 -2.48 45.62
C SER A 535 -3.77 -2.29 44.66
N THR A 536 -4.98 -2.66 45.08
CA THR A 536 -6.20 -2.54 44.25
C THR A 536 -6.59 -1.07 44.05
N LEU A 537 -6.39 -0.22 45.06
CA LEU A 537 -6.68 1.21 44.96
C LEU A 537 -5.63 1.96 44.16
N THR A 538 -4.36 1.55 44.23
CA THR A 538 -3.27 2.15 43.44
C THR A 538 -3.25 1.64 42.00
N THR A 539 -3.81 0.46 41.71
CA THR A 539 -3.94 -0.09 40.34
C THR A 539 -5.40 -0.06 39.88
N PRO A 540 -5.88 1.05 39.29
CA PRO A 540 -7.28 1.18 38.92
C PRO A 540 -7.66 0.17 37.83
N THR A 541 -8.70 -0.61 38.11
CA THR A 541 -9.26 -1.56 37.12
C THR A 541 -9.85 -0.79 35.94
N ARG A 542 -9.48 -1.19 34.71
CA ARG A 542 -10.07 -0.64 33.48
C ARG A 542 -11.33 -1.42 33.10
N GLN A 543 -12.24 -0.75 32.39
CA GLN A 543 -13.37 -1.43 31.77
C GLN A 543 -12.89 -2.42 30.70
N ALA A 544 -13.77 -3.34 30.29
CA ALA A 544 -13.45 -4.27 29.22
C ALA A 544 -13.26 -3.49 27.91
N GLN A 545 -12.08 -3.64 27.29
CA GLN A 545 -11.78 -3.01 26.01
C GLN A 545 -12.60 -3.67 24.90
N ILE A 546 -13.22 -2.85 24.05
CA ILE A 546 -13.85 -3.32 22.83
C ILE A 546 -12.73 -3.62 21.82
N SER A 547 -12.64 -4.87 21.37
CA SER A 547 -11.57 -5.36 20.48
C SER A 547 -12.05 -6.18 19.29
N HIS A 548 -13.32 -6.60 19.28
CA HIS A 548 -13.88 -7.44 18.22
C HIS A 548 -15.08 -6.80 17.54
N LEU A 549 -15.27 -7.09 16.26
CA LEU A 549 -16.39 -6.57 15.48
C LEU A 549 -17.75 -7.02 16.05
N GLN A 550 -17.82 -8.21 16.66
CA GLN A 550 -19.03 -8.71 17.31
C GLN A 550 -19.49 -7.81 18.47
N GLN A 551 -18.55 -7.20 19.20
CA GLN A 551 -18.85 -6.29 20.31
C GLN A 551 -19.41 -4.95 19.81
N ILE A 552 -18.96 -4.48 18.63
CA ILE A 552 -19.54 -3.32 17.94
C ILE A 552 -21.03 -3.58 17.63
N TYR A 553 -21.33 -4.78 17.14
CA TYR A 553 -22.69 -5.18 16.84
C TYR A 553 -23.56 -5.35 18.10
N SER A 554 -23.05 -6.02 19.14
CA SER A 554 -23.81 -6.26 20.38
C SER A 554 -24.14 -4.97 21.13
N ASN A 555 -23.23 -3.99 21.12
CA ASN A 555 -23.39 -2.72 21.81
C ASN A 555 -24.14 -1.68 20.96
N ARG A 556 -24.54 -2.02 19.71
CA ARG A 556 -25.23 -1.13 18.77
C ARG A 556 -24.52 0.21 18.58
N MET A 557 -23.21 0.15 18.36
CA MET A 557 -22.40 1.34 18.16
C MET A 557 -22.69 2.02 16.81
N THR A 558 -22.46 3.33 16.77
CA THR A 558 -22.54 4.15 15.55
C THR A 558 -21.23 4.00 14.79
N ILE A 559 -21.33 3.74 13.49
CA ILE A 559 -20.19 3.43 12.65
C ILE A 559 -19.93 4.57 11.69
N MET A 560 -18.69 5.05 11.65
CA MET A 560 -18.26 6.11 10.74
C MET A 560 -17.24 5.58 9.74
N VAL A 561 -17.47 5.84 8.45
CA VAL A 561 -16.63 5.34 7.35
C VAL A 561 -16.46 6.44 6.31
N ASN A 562 -15.26 6.54 5.72
CA ASN A 562 -15.03 7.44 4.59
C ASN A 562 -15.55 6.82 3.28
N SER A 563 -16.01 7.66 2.37
CA SER A 563 -16.39 7.34 0.98
C SER A 563 -15.45 6.32 0.29
N ALA A 564 -14.14 6.53 0.35
CA ALA A 564 -13.14 5.63 -0.24
C ALA A 564 -13.17 4.20 0.34
N ASN A 565 -13.58 4.06 1.61
CA ASN A 565 -13.56 2.80 2.33
C ASN A 565 -14.89 2.03 2.25
N VAL A 566 -15.95 2.65 1.70
CA VAL A 566 -17.29 2.05 1.61
C VAL A 566 -17.29 0.76 0.79
N ARG A 567 -16.46 0.68 -0.26
CA ARG A 567 -16.32 -0.52 -1.09
C ARG A 567 -15.97 -1.78 -0.29
N HIS A 568 -15.20 -1.63 0.80
CA HIS A 568 -14.75 -2.75 1.63
C HIS A 568 -15.83 -3.24 2.62
N LEU A 569 -16.98 -2.57 2.69
CA LEU A 569 -18.12 -2.98 3.54
C LEU A 569 -19.05 -3.99 2.87
N ASN A 570 -18.86 -4.29 1.58
CA ASN A 570 -19.72 -5.20 0.83
C ASN A 570 -19.36 -6.69 1.07
N LYS A 571 -19.30 -7.10 2.34
CA LYS A 571 -19.07 -8.48 2.77
C LYS A 571 -20.36 -9.16 3.22
N GLN A 572 -20.42 -10.48 3.12
CA GLN A 572 -21.58 -11.26 3.59
C GLN A 572 -21.63 -11.30 5.14
N GLY A 573 -22.83 -11.45 5.71
CA GLY A 573 -23.05 -11.59 7.15
C GLY A 573 -23.97 -10.53 7.77
N GLU A 574 -24.63 -10.88 8.87
CA GLU A 574 -25.59 -10.01 9.58
C GLU A 574 -24.93 -8.74 10.14
N ILE A 575 -23.68 -8.85 10.60
CA ILE A 575 -22.91 -7.71 11.13
C ILE A 575 -22.63 -6.69 10.01
N PHE A 576 -22.17 -7.15 8.85
CA PHE A 576 -21.92 -6.27 7.70
C PHE A 576 -23.22 -5.70 7.12
N LYS A 577 -24.34 -6.43 7.22
CA LYS A 577 -25.67 -5.88 6.91
C LYS A 577 -26.02 -4.72 7.85
N TYR A 578 -25.84 -4.90 9.16
CA TYR A 578 -26.03 -3.81 10.13
C TYR A 578 -25.13 -2.61 9.85
N ILE A 579 -23.84 -2.85 9.56
CA ILE A 579 -22.89 -1.78 9.23
C ILE A 579 -23.37 -1.00 8.00
N ARG A 580 -23.80 -1.69 6.93
CA ARG A 580 -24.30 -1.05 5.70
C ARG A 580 -25.60 -0.24 5.91
N GLU A 581 -26.45 -0.66 6.84
CA GLU A 581 -27.71 0.05 7.12
C GLU A 581 -27.55 1.25 8.07
N LYS A 582 -26.46 1.31 8.84
CA LYS A 582 -26.29 2.27 9.95
C LYS A 582 -25.01 3.11 9.90
N PHE A 583 -24.16 2.97 8.89
CA PHE A 583 -22.96 3.78 8.78
C PHE A 583 -23.27 5.24 8.47
N GLN A 584 -22.41 6.13 8.95
CA GLN A 584 -22.38 7.54 8.66
C GLN A 584 -21.08 7.88 7.92
N MET A 585 -21.13 8.89 7.04
CA MET A 585 -19.96 9.32 6.29
C MET A 585 -19.04 10.17 7.15
N CYS A 586 -17.75 9.83 7.15
CA CYS A 586 -16.68 10.63 7.74
C CYS A 586 -15.87 11.33 6.64
N TYR A 587 -15.93 12.66 6.59
CA TYR A 587 -15.17 13.46 5.62
C TYR A 587 -13.77 13.82 6.11
N ASN A 588 -13.62 14.11 7.42
CA ASN A 588 -12.34 14.45 8.04
C ASN A 588 -11.99 13.42 9.11
N PHE A 589 -10.99 12.59 8.83
CA PHE A 589 -10.56 11.52 9.74
C PHE A 589 -10.13 12.03 11.10
N VAL A 590 -9.43 13.17 11.17
CA VAL A 590 -8.93 13.73 12.42
C VAL A 590 -10.11 14.09 13.33
N HIS A 591 -11.13 14.75 12.78
CA HIS A 591 -12.34 15.10 13.55
C HIS A 591 -13.08 13.85 14.02
N CYS A 592 -13.35 12.89 13.13
CA CYS A 592 -14.06 11.66 13.49
C CYS A 592 -13.30 10.84 14.55
N LEU A 593 -11.96 10.82 14.49
CA LEU A 593 -11.14 10.11 15.47
C LEU A 593 -11.09 10.83 16.82
N ASN A 594 -11.13 12.16 16.83
CA ASN A 594 -11.28 12.93 18.07
C ASN A 594 -12.66 12.69 18.70
N ASP A 595 -13.73 12.72 17.90
CA ASP A 595 -15.08 12.38 18.36
C ASP A 595 -15.15 10.95 18.92
N ALA A 596 -14.49 9.99 18.27
CA ALA A 596 -14.40 8.61 18.72
C ALA A 596 -13.59 8.44 20.01
N ALA A 597 -12.61 9.32 20.26
CA ALA A 597 -11.83 9.29 21.48
C ALA A 597 -12.65 9.76 22.69
N ASP A 598 -13.62 10.66 22.47
CA ASP A 598 -14.49 11.19 23.52
C ASP A 598 -15.78 10.36 23.70
N ASN A 599 -16.34 9.82 22.61
CA ASN A 599 -17.59 9.07 22.61
C ASN A 599 -17.38 7.55 22.51
N GLU A 600 -17.73 6.84 23.60
CA GLU A 600 -17.58 5.37 23.70
C GLU A 600 -18.54 4.57 22.80
N ALA A 601 -19.60 5.18 22.28
CA ALA A 601 -20.58 4.52 21.42
C ALA A 601 -20.24 4.62 19.92
N LEU A 602 -19.05 5.14 19.58
CA LEU A 602 -18.65 5.46 18.22
C LEU A 602 -17.45 4.61 17.79
N ALA A 603 -17.52 4.08 16.56
CA ALA A 603 -16.44 3.32 15.94
C ALA A 603 -16.13 3.89 14.55
N VAL A 604 -14.85 4.15 14.28
CA VAL A 604 -14.38 4.73 13.01
C VAL A 604 -13.55 3.71 12.25
N ALA A 605 -13.84 3.53 10.96
CA ALA A 605 -13.00 2.77 10.04
C ALA A 605 -11.94 3.68 9.40
N VAL A 606 -10.66 3.44 9.70
CA VAL A 606 -9.54 4.26 9.21
C VAL A 606 -8.29 3.42 8.97
N SER A 607 -7.35 3.94 8.17
CA SER A 607 -5.99 3.39 8.08
C SER A 607 -5.35 3.38 9.46
N ARG A 608 -4.77 2.23 9.84
CA ARG A 608 -4.01 2.07 11.06
C ARG A 608 -2.84 3.03 11.10
N GLN A 609 -2.14 3.19 9.98
CA GLN A 609 -0.99 4.08 9.90
C GLN A 609 -1.44 5.54 10.07
N HIS A 610 -2.54 5.94 9.44
CA HIS A 610 -3.07 7.29 9.64
C HIS A 610 -3.44 7.56 11.11
N ALA A 611 -4.12 6.63 11.78
CA ALA A 611 -4.50 6.78 13.19
C ALA A 611 -3.30 6.82 14.14
N PHE A 612 -2.22 6.08 13.83
CA PHE A 612 -1.04 6.00 14.70
C PHE A 612 0.01 7.07 14.44
N TYR A 613 0.15 7.57 13.22
CA TYR A 613 1.20 8.53 12.88
C TYR A 613 0.72 9.98 12.83
N ASN A 614 -0.59 10.23 12.76
CA ASN A 614 -1.11 11.59 12.78
C ASN A 614 -1.05 12.21 14.18
N ALA A 615 -0.19 13.23 14.37
CA ALA A 615 0.01 13.92 15.65
C ALA A 615 -1.27 14.56 16.21
N ARG A 616 -2.24 14.91 15.37
CA ARG A 616 -3.51 15.53 15.78
C ARG A 616 -4.50 14.54 16.42
N VAL A 617 -4.22 13.24 16.36
CA VAL A 617 -5.08 12.18 16.88
C VAL A 617 -4.55 11.70 18.25
N PRO A 618 -5.37 11.71 19.32
CA PRO A 618 -4.94 11.33 20.66
C PRO A 618 -4.85 9.81 20.84
N ARG A 619 -3.68 9.21 20.52
CA ARG A 619 -3.39 7.77 20.70
C ARG A 619 -3.58 7.29 22.14
N ASN A 620 -3.39 8.16 23.13
CA ASN A 620 -3.56 7.81 24.54
C ASN A 620 -5.02 7.45 24.90
N ARG A 621 -6.00 8.01 24.18
CA ARG A 621 -7.44 7.87 24.44
C ARG A 621 -8.16 7.02 23.40
N LEU A 622 -7.47 6.64 22.32
CA LEU A 622 -8.01 5.82 21.25
C LEU A 622 -7.40 4.41 21.30
N TYR A 623 -8.18 3.41 20.92
CA TYR A 623 -7.75 2.03 20.75
C TYR A 623 -8.20 1.54 19.37
N CYS A 624 -7.23 1.12 18.55
CA CYS A 624 -7.51 0.48 17.27
C CYS A 624 -7.35 -1.04 17.40
N PHE A 625 -8.21 -1.80 16.73
CA PHE A 625 -8.25 -3.26 16.84
C PHE A 625 -6.93 -3.91 16.42
N ASP A 626 -6.71 -5.16 16.82
CA ASP A 626 -5.54 -5.93 16.39
C ASP A 626 -5.61 -6.26 14.88
N ARG A 627 -4.47 -6.53 14.25
CA ARG A 627 -4.36 -6.78 12.80
C ARG A 627 -5.24 -7.93 12.32
N ARG A 628 -5.51 -8.92 13.18
CA ARG A 628 -6.35 -10.08 12.90
C ARG A 628 -7.84 -9.71 12.69
N GLU A 629 -8.26 -8.58 13.24
CA GLU A 629 -9.64 -8.07 13.19
C GLU A 629 -9.75 -6.82 12.27
N SER A 630 -8.71 -6.56 11.46
CA SER A 630 -8.74 -5.49 10.46
C SER A 630 -9.79 -5.79 9.37
N LEU A 631 -10.44 -4.75 8.86
CA LEU A 631 -11.44 -4.85 7.81
C LEU A 631 -10.82 -5.26 6.48
N TYR A 632 -9.67 -4.69 6.13
CA TYR A 632 -8.97 -4.93 4.88
C TYR A 632 -7.48 -4.62 5.06
N VAL A 633 -6.60 -5.39 4.43
CA VAL A 633 -5.16 -5.16 4.42
C VAL A 633 -4.77 -4.88 2.98
N TYR A 634 -4.06 -3.79 2.76
CA TYR A 634 -3.65 -3.36 1.42
C TYR A 634 -2.17 -2.99 1.38
N GLN A 635 -1.62 -3.11 0.19
CA GLN A 635 -0.25 -2.71 -0.08
C GLN A 635 -0.26 -1.34 -0.73
N VAL A 636 0.61 -0.46 -0.24
CA VAL A 636 0.79 0.89 -0.72
C VAL A 636 1.70 0.86 -1.94
N ILE A 637 1.22 1.48 -3.01
CA ILE A 637 1.87 1.54 -4.31
C ILE A 637 1.88 2.97 -4.84
N MET A 638 2.70 3.22 -5.88
CA MET A 638 2.60 4.41 -6.72
C MET A 638 1.84 4.06 -8.00
N LEU A 639 1.04 4.99 -8.51
CA LEU A 639 0.37 4.86 -9.80
C LEU A 639 1.09 5.68 -10.86
N LEU A 640 1.34 5.06 -12.00
CA LEU A 640 2.02 5.64 -13.16
C LEU A 640 1.18 5.38 -14.43
N PRO A 641 1.41 6.14 -15.53
CA PRO A 641 0.78 5.88 -16.81
C PRO A 641 1.00 4.44 -17.25
N LYS A 642 0.05 3.93 -18.04
CA LYS A 642 0.12 2.55 -18.51
C LYS A 642 1.44 2.31 -19.24
N GLN A 643 2.19 1.32 -18.78
CA GLN A 643 3.46 0.89 -19.37
C GLN A 643 4.51 2.00 -19.44
N TYR A 644 4.64 2.73 -18.34
CA TYR A 644 5.62 3.80 -18.19
C TYR A 644 7.07 3.29 -18.33
N HIS A 645 7.86 3.98 -19.15
CA HIS A 645 9.22 3.57 -19.55
C HIS A 645 10.24 3.58 -18.40
N LEU A 646 10.11 4.49 -17.42
CA LEU A 646 11.00 4.50 -16.23
C LEU A 646 10.56 3.53 -15.12
N LEU A 647 9.42 2.86 -15.26
CA LEU A 647 8.88 1.99 -14.21
C LEU A 647 9.86 0.88 -13.78
N PRO A 648 10.59 0.19 -14.68
CA PRO A 648 11.58 -0.81 -14.28
C PRO A 648 12.73 -0.23 -13.45
N SER A 649 13.21 0.97 -13.81
CA SER A 649 14.27 1.68 -13.10
C SER A 649 13.79 2.14 -11.71
N ILE A 650 12.57 2.69 -11.64
CA ILE A 650 11.93 3.08 -10.38
C ILE A 650 11.73 1.86 -9.48
N ASN A 651 11.22 0.75 -10.00
CA ASN A 651 11.01 -0.48 -9.24
C ASN A 651 12.32 -1.04 -8.69
N SER A 652 13.40 -0.99 -9.47
CA SER A 652 14.72 -1.38 -8.98
C SER A 652 15.17 -0.51 -7.80
N ILE A 653 15.01 0.81 -7.89
CA ILE A 653 15.35 1.72 -6.78
C ILE A 653 14.50 1.44 -5.55
N ILE A 654 13.18 1.29 -5.70
CA ILE A 654 12.26 0.97 -4.60
C ILE A 654 12.69 -0.34 -3.93
N GLN A 655 13.06 -1.35 -4.71
CA GLN A 655 13.52 -2.64 -4.17
C GLN A 655 14.78 -2.45 -3.31
N HIS A 656 15.78 -1.69 -3.79
CA HIS A 656 16.97 -1.40 -2.99
C HIS A 656 16.64 -0.61 -1.71
N VAL A 657 15.69 0.31 -1.74
CA VAL A 657 15.24 1.08 -0.57
C VAL A 657 14.57 0.18 0.47
N ILE A 658 13.78 -0.80 0.03
CA ILE A 658 13.16 -1.81 0.89
C ILE A 658 14.22 -2.74 1.49
N GLU A 659 15.09 -3.30 0.66
CA GLU A 659 16.12 -4.27 1.06
C GLU A 659 17.16 -3.67 2.01
N SER A 660 17.48 -2.39 1.84
CA SER A 660 18.36 -1.65 2.75
C SER A 660 17.69 -1.18 4.05
N GLY A 661 16.37 -1.36 4.19
CA GLY A 661 15.62 -1.01 5.40
C GLY A 661 15.37 0.49 5.60
N HIS A 662 15.61 1.34 4.59
CA HIS A 662 15.38 2.78 4.68
C HIS A 662 13.91 3.11 4.94
N LEU A 663 13.00 2.37 4.29
CA LEU A 663 11.56 2.58 4.50
C LEU A 663 11.14 2.36 5.97
N GLN A 664 11.67 1.31 6.61
CA GLN A 664 11.39 1.01 8.01
C GLN A 664 12.00 2.07 8.95
N LYS A 665 13.17 2.61 8.58
CA LYS A 665 13.80 3.73 9.29
C LYS A 665 12.91 4.97 9.23
N TRP A 666 12.47 5.38 8.04
CA TRP A 666 11.62 6.57 7.84
C TRP A 666 10.30 6.49 8.61
N ALA A 667 9.64 5.32 8.58
CA ALA A 667 8.46 5.09 9.40
C ALA A 667 8.78 5.21 10.90
N ARG A 668 9.89 4.63 11.37
CA ARG A 668 10.29 4.70 12.78
C ARG A 668 10.64 6.11 13.23
N ASP A 669 11.30 6.89 12.38
CA ASP A 669 11.68 8.28 12.68
C ASP A 669 10.43 9.14 12.90
N LEU A 670 9.38 8.94 12.09
CA LEU A 670 8.08 9.59 12.27
C LEU A 670 7.39 9.15 13.58
N ASP A 671 7.44 7.87 13.96
CA ASP A 671 6.88 7.40 15.25
C ASP A 671 7.69 7.94 16.44
N LEU A 672 9.02 8.06 16.31
CA LEU A 672 9.91 8.45 17.39
C LEU A 672 9.69 9.90 17.84
N VAL A 673 9.60 10.84 16.89
CA VAL A 673 9.29 12.25 17.18
C VAL A 673 8.01 12.36 18.02
N ARG A 674 6.99 11.60 17.64
CA ARG A 674 5.71 11.55 18.33
C ARG A 674 5.81 10.86 19.69
N MET A 675 6.46 9.69 19.77
CA MET A 675 6.63 8.95 21.01
C MET A 675 7.35 9.78 22.07
N ILE A 676 8.33 10.60 21.67
CA ILE A 676 8.99 11.53 22.58
C ILE A 676 7.96 12.51 23.15
N HIS A 677 7.18 13.17 22.30
CA HIS A 677 6.15 14.11 22.74
C HIS A 677 5.12 13.47 23.68
N GLU A 678 4.58 12.31 23.31
CA GLU A 678 3.61 11.57 24.14
C GLU A 678 4.22 11.05 25.44
N ARG A 679 5.49 10.64 25.43
CA ARG A 679 6.17 10.15 26.62
C ARG A 679 6.49 11.30 27.56
N VAL A 680 6.83 12.47 27.06
CA VAL A 680 6.95 13.70 27.85
C VAL A 680 5.62 14.05 28.51
N GLU A 681 4.52 14.05 27.76
CA GLU A 681 3.17 14.28 28.32
C GLU A 681 2.78 13.22 29.37
N ARG A 682 3.02 11.93 29.08
CA ARG A 682 2.74 10.86 30.04
C ARG A 682 3.60 10.95 31.27
N THR A 683 4.89 11.27 31.13
CA THR A 683 5.80 11.34 32.28
C THR A 683 5.49 12.56 33.13
N ALA A 684 5.04 13.67 32.51
CA ALA A 684 4.46 14.80 33.23
C ALA A 684 3.18 14.40 34.00
N GLN A 685 2.34 13.52 33.46
CA GLN A 685 1.14 12.99 34.14
C GLN A 685 1.42 11.88 35.16
N GLU A 686 2.42 11.02 34.93
CA GLU A 686 2.80 9.88 35.79
C GLU A 686 3.70 10.33 36.95
N ALA A 687 4.50 11.40 36.78
CA ALA A 687 5.24 12.03 37.87
C ALA A 687 4.31 12.62 38.95
N ALA A 688 3.05 12.91 38.60
CA ALA A 688 2.00 13.06 39.57
C ALA A 688 1.53 11.65 39.98
N PHE A 689 2.16 11.08 41.01
CA PHE A 689 1.54 10.00 41.80
C PHE A 689 0.08 10.40 42.04
N ARG A 690 -0.87 9.72 41.39
CA ARG A 690 -2.28 10.08 41.48
C ARG A 690 -2.70 9.90 42.92
N ALA A 691 -2.77 10.99 43.66
CA ALA A 691 -3.23 10.99 45.04
C ALA A 691 -4.64 10.38 45.06
N LEU A 692 -4.87 9.40 45.95
CA LEU A 692 -6.18 8.78 46.09
C LEU A 692 -7.20 9.89 46.39
N THR A 693 -8.18 10.01 45.51
CA THR A 693 -9.23 11.03 45.65
C THR A 693 -10.37 10.48 46.50
N LEU A 694 -11.17 11.36 47.11
CA LEU A 694 -12.34 10.96 47.91
C LEU A 694 -13.31 10.07 47.11
N ALA A 695 -13.34 10.22 45.77
CA ALA A 695 -14.19 9.46 44.87
C ALA A 695 -14.01 7.93 45.00
N GLU A 696 -12.80 7.46 45.28
CA GLU A 696 -12.52 6.02 45.42
C GLU A 696 -13.06 5.43 46.72
N PHE A 697 -13.21 6.26 47.76
CA PHE A 697 -13.73 5.87 49.07
C PHE A 697 -15.24 6.13 49.25
N GLN A 698 -15.91 6.78 48.29
CA GLN A 698 -17.33 7.09 48.37
C GLN A 698 -18.19 5.85 48.66
N GLY A 699 -17.85 4.72 48.05
CA GLY A 699 -18.56 3.45 48.28
C GLY A 699 -18.46 2.94 49.73
N ALA A 700 -17.29 3.07 50.35
CA ALA A 700 -17.09 2.67 51.74
C ALA A 700 -17.88 3.60 52.70
N PHE A 701 -17.85 4.92 52.47
CA PHE A 701 -18.61 5.89 53.27
C PHE A 701 -20.12 5.70 53.11
N ALA A 702 -20.60 5.45 51.90
CA ALA A 702 -22.01 5.20 51.63
C ALA A 702 -22.47 3.85 52.24
N PHE A 703 -21.62 2.81 52.22
CA PHE A 703 -21.90 1.56 52.92
C PHE A 703 -21.97 1.74 54.45
N ALA A 704 -21.01 2.47 55.04
CA ALA A 704 -20.99 2.75 56.47
C ALA A 704 -22.20 3.59 56.93
N SER A 705 -22.56 4.62 56.16
CA SER A 705 -23.76 5.42 56.44
C SER A 705 -25.05 4.61 56.32
N GLY A 706 -25.15 3.71 55.33
CA GLY A 706 -26.26 2.76 55.22
C GLY A 706 -26.41 1.86 56.45
N LEU A 707 -25.29 1.31 56.96
CA LEU A 707 -25.29 0.49 58.18
C LEU A 707 -25.68 1.29 59.43
N LEU A 708 -25.20 2.53 59.56
CA LEU A 708 -25.58 3.42 60.67
C LEU A 708 -27.06 3.79 60.66
N LEU A 709 -27.63 4.03 59.48
CA LEU A 709 -29.07 4.25 59.32
C LEU A 709 -29.88 3.01 59.73
N LEU A 710 -29.44 1.82 59.31
CA LEU A 710 -30.09 0.57 59.69
C LEU A 710 -30.05 0.36 61.21
N ALA A 711 -28.89 0.54 61.85
CA ALA A 711 -28.72 0.45 63.30
C ALA A 711 -29.58 1.48 64.05
N SER A 712 -29.64 2.71 63.56
CA SER A 712 -30.49 3.77 64.13
C SER A 712 -31.97 3.45 63.99
N SER A 713 -32.39 2.84 62.87
CA SER A 713 -33.77 2.40 62.66
C SER A 713 -34.15 1.28 63.64
N VAL A 714 -33.25 0.32 63.89
CA VAL A 714 -33.48 -0.77 64.84
C VAL A 714 -33.60 -0.20 66.27
N CYS A 715 -32.72 0.71 66.66
CA CYS A 715 -32.80 1.38 67.96
C CYS A 715 -34.11 2.20 68.09
N GLY A 716 -34.53 2.87 67.01
CA GLY A 716 -35.81 3.57 66.94
C GLY A 716 -37.01 2.63 67.10
N LEU A 717 -37.00 1.49 66.42
CA LEU A 717 -38.02 0.45 66.53
C LEU A 717 -38.07 -0.15 67.94
N GLU A 718 -36.92 -0.43 68.56
CA GLU A 718 -36.84 -0.91 69.95
C GLU A 718 -37.43 0.11 70.92
N ARG A 719 -37.08 1.40 70.78
CA ARG A 719 -37.68 2.48 71.58
C ARG A 719 -39.17 2.62 71.36
N LEU A 720 -39.64 2.48 70.12
CA LEU A 720 -41.07 2.55 69.78
C LEU A 720 -41.84 1.36 70.37
N VAL A 721 -41.28 0.14 70.29
CA VAL A 721 -41.84 -1.06 70.93
C VAL A 721 -41.85 -0.92 72.45
N TYR A 722 -40.75 -0.45 73.05
CA TYR A 722 -40.65 -0.18 74.49
C TYR A 722 -41.70 0.83 74.94
N TRP A 723 -41.84 1.94 74.20
CA TRP A 723 -42.81 2.99 74.49
C TRP A 723 -44.27 2.48 74.37
N LEU A 724 -44.60 1.75 73.30
CA LEU A 724 -45.94 1.17 73.12
C LEU A 724 -46.29 0.11 74.17
N VAL A 725 -45.33 -0.73 74.58
CA VAL A 725 -45.58 -1.85 75.49
C VAL A 725 -45.56 -1.43 76.97
N ILE A 726 -44.63 -0.55 77.37
CA ILE A 726 -44.41 -0.18 78.78
C ILE A 726 -45.09 1.14 79.14
N SER A 727 -45.01 2.18 78.31
CA SER A 727 -45.57 3.50 78.62
C SER A 727 -47.09 3.57 78.39
N LYS A 728 -47.63 2.99 77.31
CA LYS A 728 -49.06 3.09 76.97
C LYS A 728 -49.96 1.94 77.44
N ARG A 729 -49.44 0.90 78.09
CA ARG A 729 -50.22 -0.24 78.65
C ARG A 729 -51.32 -0.78 77.70
N THR A 730 -51.12 -0.76 76.39
CA THR A 730 -52.14 -1.21 75.43
C THR A 730 -52.29 -2.73 75.43
N ARG A 731 -53.53 -3.23 75.38
CA ARG A 731 -53.92 -4.66 75.37
C ARG A 731 -53.63 -5.38 74.03
N LEU A 732 -52.51 -5.12 73.36
CA LEU A 732 -52.14 -5.83 72.12
C LEU A 732 -51.30 -7.07 72.45
N ARG A 733 -51.95 -8.25 72.40
CA ARG A 733 -51.33 -9.56 72.73
C ARG A 733 -50.16 -9.93 71.81
N LEU A 734 -50.15 -9.45 70.56
CA LEU A 734 -49.15 -9.80 69.54
C LEU A 734 -47.76 -9.22 69.85
N LEU A 735 -47.70 -7.97 70.31
CA LEU A 735 -46.46 -7.29 70.70
C LEU A 735 -45.83 -7.84 71.99
N ARG A 736 -46.64 -8.33 72.94
CA ARG A 736 -46.11 -9.03 74.13
C ARG A 736 -45.47 -10.38 73.79
N CYS A 737 -45.98 -11.07 72.75
CA CYS A 737 -45.42 -12.34 72.30
C CYS A 737 -44.07 -12.11 71.60
N LEU A 738 -43.97 -11.06 70.76
CA LEU A 738 -42.73 -10.63 70.12
C LEU A 738 -41.68 -10.17 71.14
N HIS A 739 -42.06 -9.37 72.14
CA HIS A 739 -41.12 -8.94 73.19
C HIS A 739 -40.61 -10.11 74.04
N ARG A 740 -41.46 -11.10 74.39
CA ARG A 740 -41.03 -12.30 75.13
C ARG A 740 -40.13 -13.23 74.31
N ARG A 741 -40.19 -13.19 72.98
CA ARG A 741 -39.31 -13.96 72.08
C ARG A 741 -38.00 -13.25 71.74
N LEU A 742 -37.96 -11.92 71.80
CA LEU A 742 -36.75 -11.12 71.61
C LEU A 742 -35.94 -10.94 72.91
N ALA A 743 -36.57 -11.10 74.08
CA ALA A 743 -35.91 -10.97 75.39
C ALA A 743 -35.37 -12.29 75.98
N ARG A 744 -35.56 -13.42 75.29
CA ARG A 744 -34.83 -14.68 75.50
C ARG A 744 -33.89 -14.86 74.33
#